data_AF-A0A3M1KVT9-F1
#
_entry.id   AF-A0A3M1KVT9-F1
#
_cell.length_a   1.000
_cell.length_b   1.000
_cell.length_c   1.000
_cell.angle_alpha   90.00
_cell.angle_beta   90.00
_cell.angle_gamma   90.00
#
_symmetry.space_group_name_H-M   'P 1'
#
loop_
_entity.id
_entity.type
_entity.pdbx_description
1 polymer ?
#
loop_
_entity_poly.entity_id
_entity_poly.type
_entity_poly.pdbx_seq_one_letter_code
_entity_poly.pdbx_strand_id
1 'polypeptide(L)'
;MVAVALVAAALLSLATGAHAGTIGFEIRSTARVEKGARLDVTLRNTGDETAFKVSPAVSFGGRKPTRGDARSVAAGASASWTLPISDEPLPEGSYVAELRIAYEDANGYPFEVVAVAPFSLGTVHRPAVTGRVRTAPVPPGGKGRGTISLEVPEQRGHRLAVKLLLPAGVRTSPVRRVLDIGANRALRVPFEIENTSLLEGTRVDIYALVTVLDESPKQTDVVRGTLAISAGTAGPAGPRSNVWIFALLVAAIAALELLAAATGFRPEGSRMAPAFIAADILLVVATTGFLLYHYPWNDLLAKTVTAGGDMASLFYPTRLMADEILPRGEWTGWTMGNYAGFPVFHFYSTLPFVVIALIGHVAPMEQTFKLVTLLGPTTLPLAAAWLFRVLGYSRAASSIAAVAVIPFLFQQGNSMWGGNIPSVLAGEFCHAIGLTLSLVFLGLLHRAANRRSGWPAAAIVLAAIGLCHTFAFFAAVWYSLFYLWPQRDLQRSARPLFAIYAVTFLLLCFWGLPLPARLVYTTEWSMIWRIKDWKEVLPAPLWPAAGLAAFGLLASAVRLKEFRWQRQGLLVFTFGGGVLLYFLVPAFGFPDIRFVPVAQLFLSLVAADTLAWLVGFLPVQTLAAALVVAAGLFWGQAHLGYIPSWLHWNYSGYEGKATWPEFKRINDHLRGDLNDPRVVFEHSQTHNRFGSSRAFENLPLFSGRATLEGVFHQASLSSPFIFYLQSEASERGSGPFPQHTYTRLNLDAALPHFRMFNVSDVIVVSEKARKAYSEHPAFEQTLRTGMYAVYHIRDGATGYVVVAKNEPVLYEADDFKLAFYRWYRHPEMLDVPLIPRALISEDQAARFELRTDSITRLPRRPIEGSCHVTSRIEQYRIHVETDCPGRPHIVKVSYFPRWHATDGSQILPVSPSFMLIRPKGRSVDLVYRRNAIDWIGLVLTLIGLVVLAVCLLRRSARDRLERALARPWAGVLAAMERRRKVLAPVLVLVLVGIAAGTRYHLRSDEWQYRQAQEAYRARDFERAAELFSDWIATDRDTFKQATALYQLGITYGELGRPAAAIEVHERLRFEFPNVDYGAGTLFHLARNYHRLNEIERAKKYAAQLLADYGSSGWAQRLKRELPDLVGGPDQSAPGA
;
A
#
# COMPACT_ATOMS: atom_id res chain seq x y z
N MET A 1 -12.41 43.39 -14.04
CA MET A 1 -11.65 43.36 -12.78
C MET A 1 -12.49 42.90 -11.60
N VAL A 2 -13.63 43.53 -11.30
CA VAL A 2 -14.51 43.16 -10.15
C VAL A 2 -14.94 41.68 -10.18
N ALA A 3 -15.29 41.10 -11.33
CA ALA A 3 -15.67 39.68 -11.42
C ALA A 3 -14.51 38.70 -11.17
N VAL A 4 -13.29 38.99 -11.62
CA VAL A 4 -12.10 38.16 -11.32
C VAL A 4 -11.59 38.40 -9.91
N ALA A 5 -11.70 39.62 -9.39
CA ALA A 5 -11.48 39.92 -7.99
C ALA A 5 -12.52 39.22 -7.10
N LEU A 6 -13.77 39.08 -7.55
CA LEU A 6 -14.83 38.35 -6.84
C LEU A 6 -14.66 36.84 -6.95
N VAL A 7 -14.20 36.28 -8.07
CA VAL A 7 -13.88 34.85 -8.19
C VAL A 7 -12.59 34.51 -7.44
N ALA A 8 -11.56 35.35 -7.51
CA ALA A 8 -10.35 35.22 -6.69
C ALA A 8 -10.66 35.43 -5.20
N ALA A 9 -11.52 36.40 -4.84
CA ALA A 9 -11.99 36.62 -3.48
C ALA A 9 -12.93 35.50 -3.01
N ALA A 10 -13.72 34.90 -3.89
CA ALA A 10 -14.52 33.71 -3.59
C ALA A 10 -13.65 32.47 -3.42
N LEU A 11 -12.59 32.31 -4.22
CA LEU A 11 -11.58 31.25 -4.04
C LEU A 11 -10.74 31.50 -2.78
N LEU A 12 -10.45 32.76 -2.42
CA LEU A 12 -9.78 33.16 -1.19
C LEU A 12 -10.69 33.01 0.04
N SER A 13 -12.00 33.26 -0.08
CA SER A 13 -12.99 33.07 1.00
C SER A 13 -13.44 31.62 1.16
N LEU A 14 -13.33 30.80 0.10
CA LEU A 14 -13.41 29.34 0.18
C LEU A 14 -12.09 28.73 0.69
N ALA A 15 -10.96 29.44 0.57
CA ALA A 15 -9.66 29.04 1.13
C ALA A 15 -9.50 29.41 2.61
N THR A 16 -10.33 30.30 3.16
CA THR A 16 -10.45 30.52 4.60
C THR A 16 -11.30 29.41 5.22
N GLY A 17 -10.71 28.22 5.31
CA GLY A 17 -11.37 27.06 5.90
C GLY A 17 -10.62 25.74 5.77
N ALA A 18 -9.29 25.74 5.58
CA ALA A 18 -8.49 24.55 5.82
C ALA A 18 -8.16 24.50 7.32
N HIS A 19 -9.13 24.12 8.14
CA HIS A 19 -8.83 23.68 9.50
C HIS A 19 -8.21 22.30 9.39
N ALA A 20 -6.95 22.16 9.84
CA ALA A 20 -6.44 20.84 10.19
C ALA A 20 -7.43 20.23 11.19
N GLY A 21 -7.80 18.96 10.97
CA GLY A 21 -8.62 18.24 11.93
C GLY A 21 -7.99 18.37 13.31
N THR A 22 -8.80 18.86 14.24
CA THR A 22 -8.41 18.99 15.64
C THR A 22 -8.90 17.75 16.34
N ILE A 23 -8.03 17.13 17.12
CA ILE A 23 -8.41 16.11 18.10
C ILE A 23 -8.21 16.74 19.47
N GLY A 24 -9.32 16.98 20.16
CA GLY A 24 -9.34 17.50 21.52
C GLY A 24 -10.05 16.52 22.44
N PHE A 25 -9.66 16.48 23.71
CA PHE A 25 -10.31 15.61 24.70
C PHE A 25 -10.80 16.40 25.90
N GLU A 26 -12.08 16.18 26.25
CA GLU A 26 -12.58 16.42 27.60
C GLU A 26 -12.45 15.10 28.38
N ILE A 27 -11.54 15.07 29.36
CA ILE A 27 -11.24 13.87 30.15
C ILE A 27 -11.83 14.03 31.54
N ARG A 28 -12.67 13.08 31.94
CA ARG A 28 -13.17 12.93 33.30
C ARG A 28 -12.64 11.62 33.87
N SER A 29 -11.94 11.71 34.98
CA SER A 29 -11.34 10.55 35.64
C SER A 29 -11.68 10.54 37.13
N THR A 30 -12.37 9.50 37.58
CA THR A 30 -12.82 9.36 38.98
C THR A 30 -12.32 8.03 39.52
N ALA A 31 -11.56 8.08 40.61
CA ALA A 31 -11.11 6.88 41.29
C ALA A 31 -12.16 6.43 42.32
N ARG A 32 -12.46 5.12 42.33
CA ARG A 32 -13.33 4.47 43.31
C ARG A 32 -12.47 3.58 44.20
N VAL A 33 -12.70 3.69 45.50
CA VAL A 33 -12.03 2.91 46.52
C VAL A 33 -13.03 1.91 47.09
N GLU A 34 -12.80 0.63 46.83
CA GLU A 34 -13.56 -0.50 47.38
C GLU A 34 -12.57 -1.51 48.01
N LYS A 35 -12.65 -2.83 47.73
CA LYS A 35 -11.66 -3.85 48.14
C LYS A 35 -10.28 -3.72 47.43
N GLY A 36 -10.01 -2.55 46.87
CA GLY A 36 -8.92 -2.16 45.98
C GLY A 36 -9.26 -0.79 45.36
N ALA A 37 -8.33 -0.18 44.65
CA ALA A 37 -8.57 1.12 44.00
C ALA A 37 -8.75 0.91 42.48
N ARG A 38 -9.84 1.42 41.91
CA ARG A 38 -10.13 1.41 40.47
C ARG A 38 -10.32 2.82 39.95
N LEU A 39 -10.00 3.05 38.68
CA LEU A 39 -10.13 4.33 37.99
C LEU A 39 -11.15 4.22 36.86
N ASP A 40 -12.24 4.96 36.96
CA ASP A 40 -13.15 5.18 35.85
C ASP A 40 -12.69 6.38 35.03
N VAL A 41 -12.45 6.16 33.74
CA VAL A 41 -12.04 7.18 32.77
C VAL A 41 -13.15 7.31 31.75
N THR A 42 -13.72 8.51 31.62
CA THR A 42 -14.61 8.89 30.52
C THR A 42 -13.93 9.99 29.71
N LEU A 43 -13.75 9.76 28.41
CA LEU A 43 -13.15 10.70 27.49
C LEU A 43 -14.14 11.02 26.39
N ARG A 44 -14.36 12.31 26.16
CA ARG A 44 -15.15 12.82 25.04
C ARG A 44 -14.21 13.50 24.04
N ASN A 45 -14.32 13.12 22.77
CA ASN A 45 -13.61 13.80 21.69
C ASN A 45 -14.33 15.12 21.37
N THR A 46 -13.69 16.24 21.70
CA THR A 46 -14.20 17.60 21.45
C THR A 46 -13.73 18.17 20.12
N GLY A 47 -12.90 17.43 19.40
CA GLY A 47 -12.40 17.78 18.07
C GLY A 47 -13.40 17.49 16.96
N ASP A 48 -13.02 17.86 15.73
CA ASP A 48 -13.74 17.61 14.48
C ASP A 48 -13.17 16.42 13.69
N GLU A 49 -12.11 15.79 14.19
CA GLU A 49 -11.52 14.56 13.64
C GLU A 49 -11.73 13.35 14.57
N THR A 50 -11.84 12.15 13.99
CA THR A 50 -11.91 10.90 14.77
C THR A 50 -10.54 10.57 15.37
N ALA A 51 -10.49 10.32 16.68
CA ALA A 51 -9.30 9.80 17.33
C ALA A 51 -9.27 8.26 17.19
N PHE A 52 -8.24 7.73 16.53
CA PHE A 52 -8.06 6.29 16.35
C PHE A 52 -7.24 5.70 17.49
N LYS A 53 -7.51 4.43 17.82
CA LYS A 53 -6.77 3.64 18.83
C LYS A 53 -6.55 4.35 20.18
N VAL A 54 -7.55 5.09 20.65
CA VAL A 54 -7.51 5.73 21.98
C VAL A 54 -7.37 4.65 23.05
N SER A 55 -6.26 4.68 23.78
CA SER A 55 -5.90 3.69 24.80
C SER A 55 -5.38 4.39 26.06
N PRO A 56 -6.21 4.51 27.11
CA PRO A 56 -5.77 5.02 28.40
C PRO A 56 -4.91 4.00 29.14
N ALA A 57 -3.88 4.46 29.83
CA ALA A 57 -3.03 3.68 30.71
C ALA A 57 -2.85 4.41 32.05
N VAL A 58 -3.17 3.72 33.14
CA VAL A 58 -3.03 4.26 34.50
C VAL A 58 -1.75 3.74 35.14
N SER A 59 -1.04 4.61 35.85
CA SER A 59 0.13 4.26 36.65
C SER A 59 0.04 4.88 38.04
N PHE A 60 0.50 4.13 39.05
CA PHE A 60 0.47 4.54 40.44
C PHE A 60 1.62 3.89 41.22
N GLY A 61 2.26 4.64 42.13
CA GLY A 61 3.27 4.10 43.05
C GLY A 61 4.53 3.49 42.41
N GLY A 62 4.87 3.85 41.17
CA GLY A 62 6.01 3.26 40.45
C GLY A 62 5.77 1.85 39.90
N ARG A 63 4.54 1.34 39.97
CA ARG A 63 4.13 0.04 39.42
C ARG A 63 4.01 0.10 37.89
N LYS A 64 4.03 -1.06 37.24
CA LYS A 64 3.80 -1.16 35.78
C LYS A 64 2.41 -0.60 35.45
N PRO A 65 2.26 0.18 34.37
CA PRO A 65 0.99 0.78 34.00
C PRO A 65 -0.02 -0.28 33.54
N THR A 66 -1.27 -0.15 33.97
CA THR A 66 -2.39 -0.95 33.46
C THR A 66 -3.07 -0.23 32.31
N ARG A 67 -3.23 -0.88 31.16
CA ARG A 67 -3.75 -0.29 29.92
C ARG A 67 -5.16 -0.79 29.61
N GLY A 68 -6.03 0.11 29.19
CA GLY A 68 -7.36 -0.21 28.68
C GLY A 68 -7.34 -0.54 27.19
N ASP A 69 -8.37 -1.27 26.74
CA ASP A 69 -8.56 -1.64 25.34
C ASP A 69 -8.55 -0.41 24.43
N ALA A 70 -7.85 -0.51 23.31
CA ALA A 70 -7.81 0.56 22.30
C ALA A 70 -9.15 0.66 21.57
N ARG A 71 -9.73 1.85 21.51
CA ARG A 71 -11.00 2.13 20.82
C ARG A 71 -10.88 3.38 19.96
N SER A 72 -11.56 3.42 18.82
CA SER A 72 -11.69 4.67 18.05
C SER A 72 -12.85 5.50 18.60
N VAL A 73 -12.63 6.80 18.77
CA VAL A 73 -13.62 7.74 19.32
C VAL A 73 -13.89 8.82 18.28
N ALA A 74 -15.05 8.73 17.62
CA ALA A 74 -15.49 9.69 16.62
C ALA A 74 -15.60 11.12 17.20
N ALA A 75 -15.53 12.14 16.34
CA ALA A 75 -15.76 13.53 16.73
C ALA A 75 -17.09 13.68 17.48
N GLY A 76 -17.06 14.34 18.65
CA GLY A 76 -18.21 14.53 19.53
C GLY A 76 -18.62 13.32 20.39
N ALA A 77 -18.10 12.12 20.11
CA ALA A 77 -18.43 10.89 20.83
C ALA A 77 -17.63 10.74 22.14
N SER A 78 -18.14 9.89 23.04
CA SER A 78 -17.50 9.55 24.31
C SER A 78 -17.18 8.07 24.40
N ALA A 79 -16.10 7.73 25.09
CA ALA A 79 -15.73 6.37 25.45
C ALA A 79 -15.32 6.29 26.92
N SER A 80 -15.60 5.15 27.55
CA SER A 80 -15.31 4.93 28.96
C SER A 80 -14.55 3.63 29.21
N TRP A 81 -13.67 3.66 30.20
CA TRP A 81 -12.85 2.54 30.67
C TRP A 81 -12.84 2.50 32.20
N THR A 82 -12.69 1.30 32.76
CA THR A 82 -12.41 1.10 34.18
C THR A 82 -11.09 0.36 34.31
N LEU A 83 -10.10 0.97 34.96
CA LEU A 83 -8.73 0.47 35.07
C LEU A 83 -8.38 0.20 36.54
N PRO A 84 -7.77 -0.94 36.90
CA PRO A 84 -7.30 -1.17 38.28
C PRO A 84 -6.07 -0.30 38.57
N ILE A 85 -6.09 0.42 39.71
CA ILE A 85 -4.99 1.23 40.25
C ILE A 85 -4.11 0.36 41.17
N SER A 86 -4.73 -0.40 42.08
CA SER A 86 -4.07 -1.33 42.99
C SER A 86 -5.04 -2.43 43.40
N ASP A 87 -4.58 -3.68 43.31
CA ASP A 87 -5.28 -4.86 43.86
C ASP A 87 -4.95 -5.09 45.35
N GLU A 88 -3.95 -4.38 45.88
CA GLU A 88 -3.57 -4.42 47.30
C GLU A 88 -4.19 -3.24 48.09
N PRO A 89 -4.52 -3.44 49.38
CA PRO A 89 -4.93 -2.35 50.28
C PRO A 89 -3.83 -1.29 50.37
N LEU A 90 -4.22 -0.03 50.15
CA LEU A 90 -3.32 1.12 50.23
C LEU A 90 -3.42 1.76 51.61
N PRO A 91 -2.31 2.28 52.18
CA PRO A 91 -2.34 2.95 53.48
C PRO A 91 -3.14 4.25 53.41
N GLU A 92 -3.67 4.71 54.54
CA GLU A 92 -4.39 5.99 54.61
C GLU A 92 -3.56 7.16 54.05
N GLY A 93 -4.24 8.07 53.37
CA GLY A 93 -3.60 9.21 52.70
C GLY A 93 -4.31 9.68 51.44
N SER A 94 -3.80 10.75 50.86
CA SER A 94 -4.27 11.33 49.60
C SER A 94 -3.25 11.10 48.50
N TYR A 95 -3.73 10.51 47.41
CA TYR A 95 -2.95 9.98 46.31
C TYR A 95 -3.42 10.55 44.98
N VAL A 96 -2.57 10.43 43.97
CA VAL A 96 -2.89 10.83 42.59
C VAL A 96 -2.52 9.69 41.65
N ALA A 97 -3.49 9.18 40.90
CA ALA A 97 -3.23 8.25 39.80
C ALA A 97 -2.84 9.02 38.53
N GLU A 98 -1.77 8.59 37.85
CA GLU A 98 -1.25 9.20 36.62
C GLU A 98 -1.87 8.49 35.41
N LEU A 99 -2.60 9.23 34.58
CA LEU A 99 -3.28 8.71 33.39
C LEU A 99 -2.57 9.20 32.12
N ARG A 100 -2.19 8.27 31.25
CA ARG A 100 -1.61 8.53 29.92
C ARG A 100 -2.55 7.99 28.85
N ILE A 101 -2.99 8.81 27.91
CA ILE A 101 -3.92 8.40 26.87
C ILE A 101 -3.22 8.55 25.52
N ALA A 102 -2.86 7.40 24.93
CA ALA A 102 -2.29 7.35 23.59
C ALA A 102 -3.41 7.28 22.55
N TYR A 103 -3.22 7.95 21.41
CA TYR A 103 -4.16 7.94 20.29
C TYR A 103 -3.43 8.20 18.97
N GLU A 104 -4.09 7.94 17.86
CA GLU A 104 -3.61 8.22 16.50
C GLU A 104 -4.61 9.15 15.79
N ASP A 105 -4.11 10.04 14.93
CA ASP A 105 -4.97 10.76 13.98
C ASP A 105 -5.40 9.84 12.81
N ALA A 106 -6.19 10.36 11.87
CA ALA A 106 -6.58 9.63 10.67
C ALA A 106 -5.38 9.24 9.78
N ASN A 107 -4.22 9.88 9.98
CA ASN A 107 -2.98 9.60 9.27
C ASN A 107 -2.09 8.58 10.00
N GLY A 108 -2.52 8.06 11.16
CA GLY A 108 -1.75 7.13 11.98
C GLY A 108 -0.59 7.79 12.75
N TYR A 109 -0.54 9.11 12.84
CA TYR A 109 0.46 9.82 13.63
C TYR A 109 0.16 9.63 15.13
N PRO A 110 1.13 9.15 15.94
CA PRO A 110 0.90 8.86 17.34
C PRO A 110 0.95 10.14 18.20
N PHE A 111 -0.03 10.30 19.07
CA PHE A 111 -0.12 11.36 20.06
C PHE A 111 -0.34 10.79 21.47
N GLU A 112 -0.02 11.58 22.48
CA GLU A 112 -0.34 11.27 23.88
C GLU A 112 -0.80 12.52 24.62
N VAL A 113 -1.86 12.39 25.41
CA VAL A 113 -2.23 13.39 26.43
C VAL A 113 -2.11 12.77 27.83
N VAL A 114 -1.85 13.61 28.82
CA VAL A 114 -1.82 13.21 30.23
C VAL A 114 -3.00 13.79 30.99
N ALA A 115 -3.46 13.07 31.99
CA ALA A 115 -4.45 13.49 32.96
C ALA A 115 -4.11 12.89 34.33
N VAL A 116 -4.82 13.33 35.38
CA VAL A 116 -4.59 12.87 36.75
C VAL A 116 -5.91 12.67 37.48
N ALA A 117 -5.96 11.70 38.37
CA ALA A 117 -7.12 11.41 39.19
C ALA A 117 -6.73 11.38 40.68
N PRO A 118 -7.01 12.44 41.45
CA PRO A 118 -6.79 12.44 42.89
C PRO A 118 -7.82 11.55 43.59
N PHE A 119 -7.39 10.84 44.64
CA PHE A 119 -8.25 10.05 45.52
C PHE A 119 -7.69 9.98 46.95
N SER A 120 -8.56 9.79 47.93
CA SER A 120 -8.18 9.73 49.34
C SER A 120 -8.68 8.46 50.00
N LEU A 121 -7.90 7.95 50.96
CA LEU A 121 -8.19 6.81 51.80
C LEU A 121 -8.17 7.28 53.25
N GLY A 122 -9.33 7.24 53.93
CA GLY A 122 -9.51 7.82 55.27
C GLY A 122 -9.78 9.33 55.24
N THR A 123 -9.84 9.96 56.41
CA THR A 123 -10.07 11.41 56.58
C THR A 123 -8.74 12.17 56.57
N VAL A 124 -8.50 12.95 55.51
CA VAL A 124 -7.36 13.88 55.40
C VAL A 124 -7.88 15.31 55.62
N HIS A 125 -7.35 16.04 56.60
CA HIS A 125 -7.82 17.37 57.03
C HIS A 125 -6.76 18.48 56.87
N ARG A 126 -5.90 18.41 55.84
CA ARG A 126 -4.87 19.46 55.61
C ARG A 126 -5.17 20.26 54.33
N PRO A 127 -4.98 21.60 54.35
CA PRO A 127 -5.15 22.43 53.16
C PRO A 127 -4.18 22.01 52.04
N ALA A 128 -4.63 22.00 50.78
CA ALA A 128 -3.81 21.59 49.63
C ALA A 128 -2.67 22.59 49.33
N VAL A 129 -1.51 22.10 48.89
CA VAL A 129 -0.49 22.97 48.27
C VAL A 129 -1.05 23.49 46.95
N THR A 130 -1.21 24.80 46.82
CA THR A 130 -1.74 25.42 45.60
C THR A 130 -0.62 25.99 44.75
N GLY A 131 -0.91 26.29 43.48
CA GLY A 131 0.12 26.80 42.59
C GLY A 131 -0.29 26.91 41.14
N ARG A 132 0.68 27.21 40.28
CA ARG A 132 0.53 27.16 38.82
C ARG A 132 1.84 26.74 38.14
N VAL A 133 1.73 25.89 37.12
CA VAL A 133 2.84 25.65 36.19
C VAL A 133 2.72 26.61 35.01
N ARG A 134 3.76 27.40 34.75
CA ARG A 134 3.87 28.28 33.57
C ARG A 134 4.99 27.78 32.67
N THR A 135 4.74 27.71 31.37
CA THR A 135 5.76 27.39 30.35
C THR A 135 5.78 28.50 29.30
N ALA A 136 6.96 28.81 28.79
CA ALA A 136 7.07 29.55 27.54
C ALA A 136 6.68 28.61 26.37
N PRO A 137 6.11 29.14 25.27
CA PRO A 137 5.87 28.32 24.08
C PRO A 137 7.16 27.70 23.55
N VAL A 138 7.10 26.43 23.14
CA VAL A 138 8.26 25.65 22.72
C VAL A 138 8.17 25.34 21.22
N PRO A 139 9.22 25.60 20.41
CA PRO A 139 9.18 25.26 18.99
C PRO A 139 9.15 23.75 18.74
N PRO A 140 8.63 23.30 17.58
CA PRO A 140 8.84 21.94 17.10
C PRO A 140 10.33 21.57 17.13
N GLY A 141 10.69 20.47 17.82
CA GLY A 141 12.09 20.03 17.92
C GLY A 141 13.01 20.91 18.80
N GLY A 142 12.47 21.89 19.53
CA GLY A 142 13.26 22.87 20.30
C GLY A 142 13.15 22.75 21.83
N LYS A 143 13.88 23.64 22.52
CA LYS A 143 13.89 23.73 24.00
C LYS A 143 13.20 25.01 24.49
N GLY A 144 12.64 24.94 25.70
CA GLY A 144 12.02 26.06 26.40
C GLY A 144 12.23 25.99 27.91
N ARG A 145 11.77 27.02 28.60
CA ARG A 145 11.83 27.13 30.07
C ARG A 145 10.44 27.25 30.67
N GLY A 146 10.27 26.66 31.85
CA GLY A 146 9.05 26.76 32.65
C GLY A 146 9.35 26.98 34.13
N THR A 147 8.34 27.42 34.85
CA THR A 147 8.40 27.68 36.29
C THR A 147 7.15 27.12 36.96
N ILE A 148 7.34 26.34 38.02
CA ILE A 148 6.28 25.90 38.94
C ILE A 148 6.28 26.88 40.11
N SER A 149 5.20 27.63 40.29
CA SER A 149 4.98 28.46 41.48
C SER A 149 4.11 27.68 42.46
N LEU A 150 4.57 27.49 43.69
CA LEU A 150 3.86 26.76 44.75
C LEU A 150 3.65 27.68 45.96
N GLU A 151 2.48 27.57 46.59
CA GLU A 151 2.14 28.19 47.86
C GLU A 151 1.76 27.08 48.85
N VAL A 152 2.58 26.95 49.90
CA VAL A 152 2.51 25.84 50.86
C VAL A 152 1.85 26.36 52.14
N PRO A 153 0.64 25.88 52.51
CA PRO A 153 -0.02 26.29 53.74
C PRO A 153 0.84 26.02 54.99
N GLU A 154 0.69 26.86 56.02
CA GLU A 154 1.50 26.72 57.26
C GLU A 154 1.32 25.38 57.96
N GLN A 155 0.16 24.74 57.77
CA GLN A 155 -0.19 23.43 58.33
C GLN A 155 0.47 22.24 57.60
N ARG A 156 1.28 22.51 56.57
CA ARG A 156 1.99 21.49 55.78
C ARG A 156 3.45 21.36 56.20
N GLY A 157 3.97 20.14 56.05
CA GLY A 157 5.35 19.78 56.33
C GLY A 157 6.38 20.57 55.51
N HIS A 158 7.64 20.46 55.90
CA HIS A 158 8.76 21.23 55.40
C HIS A 158 9.54 20.57 54.27
N ARG A 159 9.19 19.33 53.85
CA ARG A 159 9.96 18.61 52.84
C ARG A 159 9.08 18.14 51.68
N LEU A 160 9.25 18.71 50.50
CA LEU A 160 8.39 18.50 49.33
C LEU A 160 9.11 17.71 48.24
N ALA A 161 8.44 16.74 47.63
CA ALA A 161 8.83 16.15 46.36
C ALA A 161 7.92 16.65 45.24
N VAL A 162 8.49 17.36 44.27
CA VAL A 162 7.79 17.87 43.08
C VAL A 162 8.16 17.01 41.87
N LYS A 163 7.19 16.34 41.26
CA LYS A 163 7.35 15.54 40.03
C LYS A 163 6.54 16.17 38.89
N LEU A 164 7.17 16.37 37.74
CA LEU A 164 6.47 16.89 36.56
C LEU A 164 5.97 15.74 35.67
N LEU A 165 4.67 15.71 35.40
CA LEU A 165 4.01 14.78 34.49
C LEU A 165 3.82 15.45 33.13
N LEU A 166 4.50 14.89 32.13
CA LEU A 166 4.51 15.36 30.74
C LEU A 166 4.02 14.26 29.77
N PRO A 167 3.38 14.62 28.65
CA PRO A 167 3.02 13.67 27.60
C PRO A 167 4.25 13.17 26.83
N ALA A 168 4.08 12.02 26.16
CA ALA A 168 5.07 11.50 25.22
C ALA A 168 5.39 12.54 24.14
N GLY A 169 6.67 12.64 23.80
CA GLY A 169 7.17 13.66 22.88
C GLY A 169 7.73 14.90 23.56
N VAL A 170 7.68 15.01 24.89
CA VAL A 170 8.30 16.11 25.64
C VAL A 170 9.14 15.57 26.79
N ARG A 171 10.35 16.14 26.98
CA ARG A 171 11.31 15.73 28.02
C ARG A 171 11.67 16.89 28.93
N THR A 172 12.04 16.58 30.17
CA THR A 172 12.55 17.53 31.16
C THR A 172 13.66 16.87 31.99
N SER A 173 14.58 17.66 32.52
CA SER A 173 15.63 17.20 33.44
C SER A 173 15.85 18.23 34.56
N PRO A 174 15.77 17.86 35.86
CA PRO A 174 15.34 16.57 36.40
C PRO A 174 13.80 16.40 36.41
N VAL A 175 13.31 15.17 36.24
CA VAL A 175 11.86 14.82 36.24
C VAL A 175 11.21 14.95 37.61
N ARG A 176 11.99 14.79 38.68
CA ARG A 176 11.57 14.91 40.08
C ARG A 176 12.61 15.69 40.87
N ARG A 177 12.18 16.61 41.72
CA ARG A 177 13.03 17.40 42.61
C ARG A 177 12.51 17.36 44.04
N VAL A 178 13.40 17.14 45.00
CA VAL A 178 13.09 17.25 46.44
C VAL A 178 13.55 18.62 46.93
N LEU A 179 12.72 19.28 47.73
CA LEU A 179 12.91 20.64 48.22
C LEU A 179 12.65 20.66 49.73
N ASP A 180 13.57 21.24 50.50
CA ASP A 180 13.36 21.55 51.90
C ASP A 180 12.96 23.04 52.01
N ILE A 181 11.83 23.33 52.66
CA ILE A 181 11.27 24.68 52.77
C ILE A 181 11.62 25.30 54.12
N GLY A 182 12.27 26.46 54.07
CA GLY A 182 12.50 27.30 55.25
C GLY A 182 11.25 28.12 55.63
N ALA A 183 11.44 29.29 56.24
CA ALA A 183 10.35 30.19 56.61
C ALA A 183 9.51 30.71 55.41
N ASN A 184 10.08 30.67 54.19
CA ASN A 184 9.39 31.10 52.98
C ASN A 184 8.49 29.98 52.43
N ARG A 185 7.17 30.19 52.56
CA ARG A 185 6.12 29.28 52.11
C ARG A 185 5.73 29.44 50.63
N ALA A 186 6.29 30.43 49.94
CA ALA A 186 6.10 30.64 48.50
C ALA A 186 7.36 30.23 47.72
N LEU A 187 7.24 29.21 46.86
CA LEU A 187 8.36 28.63 46.12
C LEU A 187 8.22 28.87 44.62
N ARG A 188 9.36 29.06 43.95
CA ARG A 188 9.45 29.02 42.48
C ARG A 188 10.49 27.99 42.06
N VAL A 189 10.04 26.98 41.34
CA VAL A 189 10.87 25.86 40.87
C VAL A 189 11.03 25.97 39.35
N PRO A 190 12.18 26.43 38.84
CA PRO A 190 12.42 26.45 37.40
C PRO A 190 12.68 25.03 36.87
N PHE A 191 12.27 24.78 35.63
CA PHE A 191 12.57 23.57 34.88
C PHE A 191 12.79 23.87 33.39
N GLU A 192 13.57 23.01 32.73
CA GLU A 192 13.74 23.07 31.27
C GLU A 192 12.88 22.01 30.60
N ILE A 193 12.40 22.32 29.39
CA ILE A 193 11.52 21.43 28.63
C ILE A 193 12.02 21.33 27.19
N GLU A 194 12.02 20.13 26.62
CA GLU A 194 12.47 19.85 25.25
C GLU A 194 11.37 19.13 24.49
N ASN A 195 10.94 19.71 23.36
CA ASN A 195 9.99 19.08 22.45
C ASN A 195 10.74 18.17 21.47
N THR A 196 10.44 16.88 21.53
CA THR A 196 11.07 15.83 20.72
C THR A 196 10.19 15.35 19.56
N SER A 197 8.87 15.52 19.63
CA SER A 197 7.96 14.99 18.59
C SER A 197 6.54 15.59 18.56
N LEU A 198 6.19 16.56 19.41
CA LEU A 198 4.89 17.23 19.32
C LEU A 198 4.88 18.24 18.16
N LEU A 199 3.79 18.23 17.39
CA LEU A 199 3.60 19.08 16.22
C LEU A 199 3.27 20.53 16.61
N GLU A 200 3.51 21.46 15.69
CA GLU A 200 3.12 22.85 15.85
C GLU A 200 1.60 23.00 16.02
N GLY A 201 1.16 23.92 16.90
CA GLY A 201 -0.26 24.12 17.22
C GLY A 201 -0.77 23.20 18.34
N THR A 202 0.01 22.20 18.75
CA THR A 202 -0.34 21.31 19.88
C THR A 202 -0.43 22.10 21.18
N ARG A 203 -1.54 21.90 21.91
CA ARG A 203 -1.74 22.42 23.27
C ARG A 203 -2.17 21.29 24.17
N VAL A 204 -1.37 21.01 25.20
CA VAL A 204 -1.57 19.87 26.10
C VAL A 204 -1.46 20.30 27.55
N ASP A 205 -2.21 19.63 28.42
CA ASP A 205 -2.07 19.79 29.86
C ASP A 205 -0.79 19.12 30.37
N ILE A 206 -0.19 19.74 31.38
CA ILE A 206 0.94 19.21 32.14
C ILE A 206 0.64 19.39 33.63
N TYR A 207 1.17 18.51 34.47
CA TYR A 207 0.86 18.52 35.90
C TYR A 207 2.13 18.44 36.74
N ALA A 208 2.20 19.22 37.81
CA ALA A 208 3.18 19.03 38.87
C ALA A 208 2.49 18.33 40.05
N LEU A 209 3.00 17.15 40.40
CA LEU A 209 2.58 16.37 41.56
C LEU A 209 3.46 16.75 42.73
N VAL A 210 2.87 17.25 43.81
CA VAL A 210 3.57 17.75 45.00
C VAL A 210 3.24 16.86 46.18
N THR A 211 4.19 16.03 46.59
CA THR A 211 4.06 15.15 47.75
C THR A 211 4.86 15.73 48.92
N VAL A 212 4.21 15.99 50.06
CA VAL A 212 4.93 16.34 51.29
C VAL A 212 5.45 15.05 51.93
N LEU A 213 6.76 14.97 52.14
CA LEU A 213 7.48 13.75 52.53
C LEU A 213 7.52 13.54 54.05
N ASP A 214 7.41 14.60 54.83
CA ASP A 214 7.46 14.62 56.30
C ASP A 214 6.06 14.62 56.95
N GLU A 215 5.04 14.22 56.20
CA GLU A 215 3.67 14.07 56.66
C GLU A 215 3.23 12.60 56.74
N SER A 216 2.49 12.25 57.79
CA SER A 216 1.77 10.98 57.93
C SER A 216 0.32 11.26 58.38
N PRO A 217 -0.71 10.75 57.69
CA PRO A 217 -0.65 10.08 56.39
C PRO A 217 -0.17 11.04 55.28
N LYS A 218 0.38 10.48 54.19
CA LYS A 218 0.95 11.26 53.07
C LYS A 218 -0.15 11.91 52.23
N GLN A 219 0.09 13.14 51.76
CA GLN A 219 -0.80 13.85 50.84
C GLN A 219 -0.02 14.32 49.60
N THR A 220 -0.56 13.99 48.42
CA THR A 220 -0.06 14.47 47.12
C THR A 220 -1.07 15.42 46.50
N ASP A 221 -0.67 16.67 46.29
CA ASP A 221 -1.48 17.69 45.65
C ASP A 221 -1.10 17.85 44.17
N VAL A 222 -2.05 18.33 43.36
CA VAL A 222 -1.90 18.52 41.91
C VAL A 222 -1.89 19.99 41.57
N VAL A 223 -0.87 20.42 40.85
CA VAL A 223 -0.79 21.75 40.26
C VAL A 223 -0.82 21.63 38.73
N ARG A 224 -1.84 22.21 38.09
CA ARG A 224 -2.03 22.16 36.63
C ARG A 224 -1.26 23.28 35.92
N GLY A 225 -0.80 23.00 34.72
CA GLY A 225 -0.46 24.00 33.71
C GLY A 225 -0.72 23.48 32.31
N THR A 226 -0.35 24.30 31.33
CA THR A 226 -0.53 23.99 29.92
C THR A 226 0.78 24.25 29.20
N LEU A 227 1.11 23.37 28.25
CA LEU A 227 2.22 23.50 27.32
C LEU A 227 1.66 23.77 25.93
N ALA A 228 2.19 24.81 25.27
CA ALA A 228 1.89 25.12 23.89
C ALA A 228 3.13 24.94 23.03
N ILE A 229 2.96 24.24 21.90
CA ILE A 229 3.98 24.11 20.87
C ILE A 229 3.72 25.17 19.80
N SER A 230 4.61 26.14 19.70
CA SER A 230 4.58 27.16 18.66
C SER A 230 6.00 27.50 18.25
N ALA A 231 6.23 27.86 16.99
CA ALA A 231 7.51 28.43 16.57
C ALA A 231 7.92 29.53 17.57
N GLY A 232 9.07 29.37 18.22
CA GLY A 232 9.63 30.42 19.07
C GLY A 232 9.76 31.71 18.25
N THR A 233 9.75 32.87 18.91
CA THR A 233 10.04 34.16 18.28
C THR A 233 11.52 34.23 17.86
N ALA A 234 11.95 33.35 16.95
CA ALA A 234 13.03 33.65 16.04
C ALA A 234 12.48 34.72 15.07
N GLY A 235 13.29 35.74 14.79
CA GLY A 235 12.97 36.75 13.77
C GLY A 235 12.48 36.10 12.48
N PRO A 236 11.67 36.80 11.67
CA PRO A 236 10.89 36.21 10.60
C PRO A 236 11.78 35.58 9.52
N ALA A 237 12.12 34.31 9.70
CA ALA A 237 12.55 33.39 8.67
C ALA A 237 11.47 32.30 8.54
N GLY A 238 10.23 32.76 8.37
CA GLY A 238 9.05 31.99 7.96
C GLY A 238 8.39 32.70 6.76
N PRO A 239 7.28 32.18 6.19
CA PRO A 239 6.87 32.22 4.77
C PRO A 239 6.68 33.58 4.08
N ARG A 240 6.98 34.70 4.75
CA ARG A 240 6.81 36.06 4.24
C ARG A 240 7.73 36.38 3.07
N SER A 241 8.93 35.83 2.97
CA SER A 241 9.90 36.21 1.92
C SER A 241 9.40 35.94 0.49
N ASN A 242 8.62 34.87 0.27
CA ASN A 242 8.20 34.48 -1.08
C ASN A 242 6.82 35.01 -1.48
N VAL A 243 5.94 35.29 -0.52
CA VAL A 243 4.70 36.05 -0.81
C VAL A 243 5.06 37.41 -1.38
N TRP A 244 6.12 38.05 -0.87
CA TRP A 244 6.64 39.29 -1.44
C TRP A 244 7.21 39.09 -2.84
N ILE A 245 7.96 38.03 -3.12
CA ILE A 245 8.49 37.77 -4.48
C ILE A 245 7.36 37.55 -5.50
N PHE A 246 6.33 36.78 -5.15
CA PHE A 246 5.19 36.55 -6.05
C PHE A 246 4.29 37.78 -6.13
N ALA A 247 4.09 38.52 -5.03
CA ALA A 247 3.39 39.80 -5.04
C ALA A 247 4.14 40.85 -5.87
N LEU A 248 5.47 40.87 -5.83
CA LEU A 248 6.32 41.70 -6.67
C LEU A 248 6.23 41.28 -8.13
N LEU A 249 6.16 39.98 -8.44
CA LEU A 249 5.93 39.49 -9.80
C LEU A 249 4.55 39.92 -10.32
N VAL A 250 3.48 39.76 -9.53
CA VAL A 250 2.13 40.22 -9.88
C VAL A 250 2.11 41.75 -10.03
N ALA A 251 2.78 42.49 -9.15
CA ALA A 251 2.90 43.94 -9.23
C ALA A 251 3.69 44.40 -10.46
N ALA A 252 4.77 43.69 -10.83
CA ALA A 252 5.54 43.95 -12.04
C ALA A 252 4.72 43.67 -13.31
N ILE A 253 3.95 42.57 -13.33
CA ILE A 253 3.02 42.27 -14.42
C ILE A 253 1.91 43.32 -14.50
N ALA A 254 1.38 43.77 -13.36
CA ALA A 254 0.40 44.85 -13.30
C ALA A 254 0.98 46.16 -13.85
N ALA A 255 2.20 46.52 -13.47
CA ALA A 255 2.89 47.69 -14.00
C ALA A 255 3.12 47.57 -15.52
N LEU A 256 3.53 46.40 -16.02
CA LEU A 256 3.71 46.13 -17.46
C LEU A 256 2.40 46.29 -18.25
N GLU A 257 1.29 45.74 -17.75
CA GLU A 257 -0.04 45.84 -18.36
C GLU A 257 -0.58 47.29 -18.29
N LEU A 258 -0.37 48.00 -17.19
CA LEU A 258 -0.72 49.42 -17.06
C LEU A 258 0.09 50.30 -18.02
N LEU A 259 1.39 50.04 -18.19
CA LEU A 259 2.25 50.75 -19.13
C LEU A 259 1.83 50.47 -20.58
N ALA A 260 1.52 49.22 -20.91
CA ALA A 260 1.02 48.84 -22.23
C ALA A 260 -0.33 49.50 -22.54
N ALA A 261 -1.23 49.56 -21.56
CA ALA A 261 -2.51 50.26 -21.68
C ALA A 261 -2.32 51.78 -21.85
N ALA A 262 -1.43 52.41 -21.08
CA ALA A 262 -1.15 53.84 -21.14
C ALA A 262 -0.46 54.26 -22.44
N THR A 263 0.34 53.38 -23.04
CA THR A 263 1.06 53.63 -24.31
C THR A 263 0.26 53.27 -25.55
N GLY A 264 -0.97 52.74 -25.39
CA GLY A 264 -1.77 52.21 -26.50
C GLY A 264 -1.19 50.96 -27.15
N PHE A 265 -0.13 50.39 -26.59
CA PHE A 265 0.53 49.20 -27.10
C PHE A 265 -0.31 47.96 -26.76
N ARG A 266 -1.07 47.46 -27.75
CA ARG A 266 -1.76 46.18 -27.64
C ARG A 266 -0.88 45.07 -28.21
N PRO A 267 -0.40 44.12 -27.40
CA PRO A 267 0.38 43.00 -27.89
C PRO A 267 -0.52 41.96 -28.55
N GLU A 268 -1.06 42.26 -29.75
CA GLU A 268 -1.71 41.28 -30.61
C GLU A 268 -0.90 41.10 -31.89
N GLY A 269 -0.27 39.92 -32.05
CA GLY A 269 0.47 39.55 -33.26
C GLY A 269 1.86 38.95 -33.02
N SER A 270 2.61 38.74 -34.11
CA SER A 270 3.89 38.00 -34.16
C SER A 270 5.10 38.75 -33.56
N ARG A 271 4.93 39.96 -33.03
CA ARG A 271 5.97 40.74 -32.34
C ARG A 271 5.49 41.20 -30.97
N MET A 272 5.35 40.26 -30.03
CA MET A 272 5.19 40.58 -28.61
C MET A 272 6.50 41.17 -28.06
N ALA A 273 6.40 42.17 -27.18
CA ALA A 273 7.55 42.65 -26.44
C ALA A 273 8.15 41.49 -25.59
N PRO A 274 9.49 41.35 -25.52
CA PRO A 274 10.17 40.31 -24.76
C PRO A 274 9.69 40.19 -23.31
N ALA A 275 9.28 41.31 -22.68
CA ALA A 275 8.77 41.35 -21.33
C ALA A 275 7.51 40.49 -21.09
N PHE A 276 6.55 40.48 -22.03
CA PHE A 276 5.34 39.65 -21.90
C PHE A 276 5.63 38.15 -22.12
N ILE A 277 6.62 37.83 -22.96
CA ILE A 277 7.08 36.44 -23.13
C ILE A 277 7.76 35.96 -21.84
N ALA A 278 8.61 36.80 -21.25
CA ALA A 278 9.24 36.51 -19.97
C ALA A 278 8.19 36.33 -18.85
N ALA A 279 7.17 37.18 -18.78
CA ALA A 279 6.08 37.05 -17.81
C ALA A 279 5.33 35.72 -17.96
N ASP A 280 4.97 35.32 -19.18
CA ASP A 280 4.31 34.02 -19.46
C ASP A 280 5.18 32.82 -19.04
N ILE A 281 6.48 32.84 -19.37
CA ILE A 281 7.42 31.80 -18.95
C ILE A 281 7.52 31.74 -17.43
N LEU A 282 7.64 32.89 -16.75
CA LEU A 282 7.69 32.97 -15.30
C LEU A 282 6.41 32.42 -14.66
N LEU A 283 5.23 32.72 -15.21
CA LEU A 283 3.96 32.20 -14.70
C LEU A 283 3.83 30.68 -14.87
N VAL A 284 4.25 30.13 -16.02
CA VAL A 284 4.25 28.68 -16.26
C VAL A 284 5.23 27.97 -15.32
N VAL A 285 6.43 28.52 -15.14
CA VAL A 285 7.47 27.92 -14.29
C VAL A 285 7.18 28.14 -12.80
N ALA A 286 6.42 29.17 -12.42
CA ALA A 286 6.08 29.46 -11.02
C ALA A 286 5.40 28.28 -10.32
N THR A 287 4.55 27.53 -11.02
CA THR A 287 3.92 26.32 -10.45
C THR A 287 4.94 25.23 -10.16
N THR A 288 5.86 24.94 -11.08
CA THR A 288 6.95 23.99 -10.81
C THR A 288 7.89 24.53 -9.73
N GLY A 289 8.23 25.81 -9.73
CA GLY A 289 9.03 26.46 -8.70
C GLY A 289 8.40 26.36 -7.30
N PHE A 290 7.07 26.47 -7.20
CA PHE A 290 6.32 26.25 -5.97
C PHE A 290 6.49 24.81 -5.46
N LEU A 291 6.38 23.80 -6.33
CA LEU A 291 6.64 22.41 -5.94
C LEU A 291 8.07 22.22 -5.44
N LEU A 292 9.05 22.72 -6.19
CA LEU A 292 10.47 22.65 -5.83
C LEU A 292 10.77 23.36 -4.50
N TYR A 293 10.08 24.45 -4.20
CA TYR A 293 10.21 25.17 -2.92
C TYR A 293 9.76 24.32 -1.73
N HIS A 294 8.72 23.48 -1.90
CA HIS A 294 8.22 22.60 -0.83
C HIS A 294 8.97 21.28 -0.72
N TYR A 295 9.87 20.97 -1.64
CA TYR A 295 10.66 19.76 -1.57
C TYR A 295 11.77 19.86 -0.52
N PRO A 296 12.00 18.81 0.27
CA PRO A 296 13.02 18.81 1.31
C PRO A 296 14.40 18.56 0.69
N TRP A 297 15.01 19.59 0.09
CA TRP A 297 16.27 19.46 -0.65
C TRP A 297 17.42 18.84 0.16
N ASN A 298 17.49 19.12 1.47
CA ASN A 298 18.49 18.50 2.34
C ASN A 298 18.34 16.97 2.38
N ASP A 299 17.11 16.47 2.42
CA ASP A 299 16.82 15.03 2.41
C ASP A 299 16.99 14.41 1.02
N LEU A 300 16.58 15.13 -0.03
CA LEU A 300 16.73 14.70 -1.43
C LEU A 300 18.20 14.54 -1.81
N LEU A 301 19.05 15.44 -1.33
CA LEU A 301 20.50 15.41 -1.58
C LEU A 301 21.26 14.59 -0.53
N ALA A 302 20.60 14.09 0.52
CA ALA A 302 21.23 13.18 1.46
C ALA A 302 21.50 11.82 0.81
N LYS A 303 22.70 11.26 1.05
CA LYS A 303 23.09 9.90 0.63
C LYS A 303 22.50 8.85 1.57
N THR A 304 21.18 8.79 1.61
CA THR A 304 20.41 7.87 2.46
C THR A 304 19.45 7.07 1.59
N VAL A 305 19.27 5.79 1.89
CA VAL A 305 18.37 4.92 1.13
C VAL A 305 16.94 5.36 1.43
N THR A 306 16.18 5.65 0.36
CA THR A 306 14.79 6.11 0.48
C THR A 306 13.93 5.11 1.26
N ALA A 307 13.03 5.64 2.09
CA ALA A 307 12.08 4.86 2.88
C ALA A 307 10.62 5.17 2.48
N GLY A 308 9.68 4.65 3.26
CA GLY A 308 8.23 4.90 3.17
C GLY A 308 7.49 4.12 2.08
N GLY A 309 6.24 3.79 2.41
CA GLY A 309 5.34 2.98 1.59
C GLY A 309 6.02 1.74 0.99
N ASP A 310 5.63 1.46 -0.25
CA ASP A 310 6.26 0.47 -1.13
C ASP A 310 7.62 0.96 -1.66
N MET A 311 7.85 2.28 -1.69
CA MET A 311 9.07 2.90 -2.21
C MET A 311 10.34 2.40 -1.53
N ALA A 312 10.27 2.13 -0.23
CA ALA A 312 11.34 1.50 0.54
C ALA A 312 11.90 0.25 -0.16
N SER A 313 11.04 -0.66 -0.62
CA SER A 313 11.42 -1.95 -1.21
C SER A 313 11.83 -1.86 -2.69
N LEU A 314 11.77 -0.68 -3.30
CA LEU A 314 12.09 -0.48 -4.72
C LEU A 314 13.56 -0.13 -4.96
N PHE A 315 14.31 0.29 -3.93
CA PHE A 315 15.72 0.64 -4.08
C PHE A 315 16.60 -0.57 -4.42
N TYR A 316 16.43 -1.71 -3.72
CA TYR A 316 17.22 -2.92 -3.96
C TYR A 316 17.11 -3.44 -5.41
N PRO A 317 15.91 -3.62 -5.99
CA PRO A 317 15.76 -3.96 -7.41
C PRO A 317 16.38 -2.93 -8.37
N THR A 318 16.40 -1.65 -8.00
CA THR A 318 17.05 -0.60 -8.81
C THR A 318 18.56 -0.73 -8.79
N ARG A 319 19.13 -1.04 -7.62
CA ARG A 319 20.55 -1.34 -7.51
C ARG A 319 20.91 -2.58 -8.34
N LEU A 320 20.08 -3.62 -8.30
CA LEU A 320 20.24 -4.80 -9.15
C LEU A 320 20.15 -4.46 -10.65
N MET A 321 19.30 -3.49 -11.02
CA MET A 321 19.25 -2.98 -12.40
C MET A 321 20.60 -2.44 -12.85
N ALA A 322 21.26 -1.64 -12.00
CA ALA A 322 22.55 -1.01 -12.30
C ALA A 322 23.73 -2.00 -12.24
N ASP A 323 23.80 -2.80 -11.17
CA ASP A 323 24.98 -3.60 -10.85
C ASP A 323 25.01 -4.91 -11.68
N GLU A 324 23.85 -5.43 -12.09
CA GLU A 324 23.72 -6.80 -12.59
C GLU A 324 22.93 -6.93 -13.89
N ILE A 325 21.80 -6.23 -14.05
CA ILE A 325 20.91 -6.41 -15.23
C ILE A 325 21.43 -5.65 -16.46
N LEU A 326 21.63 -4.33 -16.36
CA LEU A 326 22.08 -3.51 -17.49
C LEU A 326 23.49 -3.90 -17.99
N PRO A 327 24.48 -4.23 -17.13
CA PRO A 327 25.80 -4.66 -17.59
C PRO A 327 25.77 -5.94 -18.45
N ARG A 328 24.76 -6.80 -18.27
CA ARG A 328 24.53 -7.99 -19.10
C ARG A 328 23.82 -7.68 -20.42
N GLY A 329 23.52 -6.40 -20.68
CA GLY A 329 22.73 -5.94 -21.82
C GLY A 329 21.25 -6.32 -21.71
N GLU A 330 20.74 -6.58 -20.51
CA GLU A 330 19.35 -6.96 -20.24
C GLU A 330 18.51 -5.77 -19.76
N TRP A 331 17.18 -5.89 -19.85
CA TRP A 331 16.22 -4.92 -19.32
C TRP A 331 15.35 -5.48 -18.21
N THR A 332 15.33 -6.81 -18.08
CA THR A 332 14.62 -7.56 -17.05
C THR A 332 15.56 -8.65 -16.54
N GLY A 333 15.38 -9.07 -15.29
CA GLY A 333 16.36 -9.93 -14.64
C GLY A 333 15.76 -10.97 -13.71
N TRP A 334 16.63 -11.49 -12.86
CA TRP A 334 16.30 -12.42 -11.79
C TRP A 334 16.83 -11.87 -10.48
N THR A 335 16.09 -12.04 -9.39
CA THR A 335 16.63 -11.80 -8.05
C THR A 335 16.47 -12.99 -7.13
N MET A 336 17.59 -13.40 -6.50
CA MET A 336 17.61 -14.42 -5.44
C MET A 336 17.16 -13.88 -4.08
N GLY A 337 17.14 -12.55 -3.91
CA GLY A 337 17.00 -11.89 -2.61
C GLY A 337 15.62 -11.98 -1.98
N ASN A 338 14.55 -12.11 -2.78
CA ASN A 338 13.16 -12.18 -2.30
C ASN A 338 12.41 -13.33 -2.98
N TYR A 339 11.28 -13.74 -2.41
CA TYR A 339 10.37 -14.75 -2.96
C TYR A 339 11.00 -16.08 -3.38
N ALA A 340 12.06 -16.49 -2.68
CA ALA A 340 12.87 -17.65 -3.06
C ALA A 340 13.36 -17.60 -4.51
N GLY A 341 13.61 -16.41 -5.06
CA GLY A 341 13.90 -16.24 -6.49
C GLY A 341 12.67 -15.78 -7.27
N PHE A 342 12.76 -14.67 -8.02
CA PHE A 342 11.69 -14.28 -8.94
C PHE A 342 12.17 -13.44 -10.14
N PRO A 343 11.40 -13.40 -11.26
CA PRO A 343 11.77 -12.68 -12.48
C PRO A 343 11.49 -11.18 -12.36
N VAL A 344 12.40 -10.44 -11.72
CA VAL A 344 12.26 -8.99 -11.50
C VAL A 344 12.16 -8.21 -12.82
N PHE A 345 11.28 -7.20 -12.86
CA PHE A 345 10.98 -6.33 -14.02
C PHE A 345 10.33 -7.00 -15.24
N HIS A 346 10.07 -8.32 -15.21
CA HIS A 346 9.32 -9.00 -16.28
C HIS A 346 7.84 -8.59 -16.35
N PHE A 347 7.24 -8.24 -15.20
CA PHE A 347 5.82 -7.92 -15.06
C PHE A 347 5.56 -6.53 -14.49
N TYR A 348 6.59 -5.70 -14.42
CA TYR A 348 6.54 -4.37 -13.81
C TYR A 348 7.20 -3.34 -14.70
N SER A 349 6.95 -2.06 -14.41
CA SER A 349 7.59 -0.92 -15.07
C SER A 349 9.11 -1.02 -15.04
N THR A 350 9.76 -0.62 -16.14
CA THR A 350 11.22 -0.78 -16.31
C THR A 350 11.92 0.56 -16.55
N LEU A 351 11.33 1.47 -17.33
CA LEU A 351 12.04 2.66 -17.80
C LEU A 351 12.51 3.59 -16.68
N PRO A 352 11.71 3.96 -15.66
CA PRO A 352 12.20 4.80 -14.57
C PRO A 352 13.38 4.17 -13.82
N PHE A 353 13.37 2.86 -13.61
CA PHE A 353 14.45 2.12 -12.97
C PHE A 353 15.72 2.10 -13.83
N VAL A 354 15.60 1.91 -15.14
CA VAL A 354 16.72 2.00 -16.09
C VAL A 354 17.33 3.40 -16.08
N VAL A 355 16.50 4.45 -16.08
CA VAL A 355 17.00 5.84 -16.01
C VAL A 355 17.74 6.09 -14.70
N ILE A 356 17.20 5.65 -13.56
CA ILE A 356 17.87 5.77 -12.26
C ILE A 356 19.21 5.02 -12.27
N ALA A 357 19.22 3.78 -12.76
CA ALA A 357 20.42 2.95 -12.83
C ALA A 357 21.52 3.59 -13.70
N LEU A 358 21.16 4.07 -14.89
CA LEU A 358 22.11 4.70 -15.82
C LEU A 358 22.72 5.99 -15.24
N ILE A 359 21.91 6.85 -14.63
CA ILE A 359 22.40 8.08 -13.98
C ILE A 359 23.19 7.73 -12.70
N GLY A 360 22.79 6.66 -12.00
CA GLY A 360 23.46 6.15 -10.80
C GLY A 360 24.89 5.67 -11.02
N HIS A 361 25.32 5.43 -12.26
CA HIS A 361 26.73 5.17 -12.58
C HIS A 361 27.60 6.44 -12.55
N VAL A 362 27.00 7.63 -12.66
CA VAL A 362 27.72 8.92 -12.70
C VAL A 362 27.40 9.84 -11.51
N ALA A 363 26.30 9.59 -10.81
CA ALA A 363 25.87 10.32 -9.61
C ALA A 363 25.43 9.34 -8.51
N PRO A 364 25.41 9.74 -7.22
CA PRO A 364 24.96 8.85 -6.15
C PRO A 364 23.55 8.31 -6.43
N MET A 365 23.41 6.97 -6.40
CA MET A 365 22.17 6.27 -6.74
C MET A 365 21.02 6.68 -5.81
N GLU A 366 21.31 6.89 -4.53
CA GLU A 366 20.35 7.31 -3.51
C GLU A 366 19.70 8.65 -3.87
N GLN A 367 20.51 9.64 -4.25
CA GLN A 367 20.04 10.96 -4.65
C GLN A 367 19.27 10.89 -5.96
N THR A 368 19.81 10.16 -6.93
CA THR A 368 19.20 9.96 -8.25
C THR A 368 17.82 9.34 -8.14
N PHE A 369 17.68 8.28 -7.34
CA PHE A 369 16.42 7.62 -7.08
C PHE A 369 15.37 8.60 -6.55
N LYS A 370 15.70 9.38 -5.52
CA LYS A 370 14.81 10.39 -4.92
C LYS A 370 14.38 11.50 -5.89
N LEU A 371 15.28 11.94 -6.76
CA LEU A 371 14.98 13.00 -7.72
C LEU A 371 14.09 12.49 -8.86
N VAL A 372 14.35 11.29 -9.36
CA VAL A 372 13.56 10.70 -10.45
C VAL A 372 12.14 10.38 -9.99
N THR A 373 11.92 9.95 -8.74
CA THR A 373 10.56 9.68 -8.22
C THR A 373 9.67 10.93 -8.26
N LEU A 374 10.24 12.12 -8.10
CA LEU A 374 9.52 13.40 -8.16
C LEU A 374 9.40 13.99 -9.58
N LEU A 375 10.01 13.39 -10.60
CA LEU A 375 10.01 13.94 -11.97
C LEU A 375 8.59 14.11 -12.52
N GLY A 376 7.73 13.12 -12.31
CA GLY A 376 6.33 13.12 -12.74
C GLY A 376 5.56 14.35 -12.25
N PRO A 377 5.34 14.52 -10.94
CA PRO A 377 4.61 15.66 -10.39
C PRO A 377 5.30 17.01 -10.69
N THR A 378 6.63 17.07 -10.69
CA THR A 378 7.39 18.32 -10.96
C THR A 378 7.16 18.85 -12.37
N THR A 379 7.07 17.95 -13.35
CA THR A 379 6.95 18.29 -14.78
C THR A 379 5.51 18.32 -15.30
N LEU A 380 4.54 17.82 -14.51
CA LEU A 380 3.12 17.83 -14.87
C LEU A 380 2.56 19.24 -15.18
N PRO A 381 2.86 20.31 -14.41
CA PRO A 381 2.42 21.67 -14.74
C PRO A 381 2.91 22.13 -16.12
N LEU A 382 4.17 21.82 -16.46
CA LEU A 382 4.77 22.17 -17.75
C LEU A 382 4.12 21.40 -18.90
N ALA A 383 3.79 20.11 -18.68
CA ALA A 383 3.09 19.29 -19.67
C ALA A 383 1.66 19.79 -19.92
N ALA A 384 0.94 20.23 -18.88
CA ALA A 384 -0.39 20.82 -18.99
C ALA A 384 -0.37 22.15 -19.77
N ALA A 385 0.55 23.05 -19.43
CA ALA A 385 0.79 24.30 -20.15
C ALA A 385 1.08 24.04 -21.65
N TRP A 386 2.03 23.13 -21.91
CA TRP A 386 2.41 22.77 -23.27
C TRP A 386 1.23 22.18 -24.07
N LEU A 387 0.42 21.30 -23.47
CA LEU A 387 -0.78 20.76 -24.09
C LEU A 387 -1.74 21.87 -24.51
N PHE A 388 -2.01 22.84 -23.64
CA PHE A 388 -2.88 23.99 -23.96
C PHE A 388 -2.34 24.81 -25.13
N ARG A 389 -1.02 25.07 -25.17
CA ARG A 389 -0.38 25.73 -26.33
C ARG A 389 -0.54 24.93 -27.62
N VAL A 390 -0.45 23.60 -27.54
CA VAL A 390 -0.61 22.70 -28.69
C VAL A 390 -2.05 22.73 -29.21
N LEU A 391 -3.04 22.73 -28.32
CA LEU A 391 -4.47 22.80 -28.66
C LEU A 391 -4.88 24.19 -29.20
N GLY A 392 -3.99 25.18 -29.09
CA GLY A 392 -4.19 26.53 -29.65
C GLY A 392 -4.87 27.50 -28.69
N TYR A 393 -4.74 27.26 -27.38
CA TYR A 393 -5.11 28.23 -26.35
C TYR A 393 -4.09 29.38 -26.27
N SER A 394 -4.51 30.50 -25.66
CA SER A 394 -3.66 31.66 -25.42
C SER A 394 -2.53 31.34 -24.43
N ARG A 395 -1.55 32.26 -24.32
CA ARG A 395 -0.47 32.18 -23.33
C ARG A 395 -1.00 32.23 -21.90
N ALA A 396 -1.90 33.17 -21.61
CA ALA A 396 -2.63 33.24 -20.35
C ALA A 396 -3.30 31.91 -19.97
N ALA A 397 -4.00 31.28 -20.92
CA ALA A 397 -4.63 29.98 -20.70
C ALA A 397 -3.62 28.83 -20.44
N SER A 398 -2.42 28.89 -21.04
CA SER A 398 -1.32 27.96 -20.77
C SER A 398 -0.81 28.09 -19.33
N SER A 399 -0.67 29.33 -18.84
CA SER A 399 -0.30 29.58 -17.44
C SER A 399 -1.38 29.09 -16.46
N ILE A 400 -2.67 29.27 -16.80
CA ILE A 400 -3.79 28.75 -16.01
C ILE A 400 -3.77 27.21 -15.98
N ALA A 401 -3.50 26.55 -17.10
CA ALA A 401 -3.40 25.09 -17.15
C ALA A 401 -2.25 24.55 -16.29
N ALA A 402 -1.12 25.27 -16.21
CA ALA A 402 -0.01 24.89 -15.34
C ALA A 402 -0.44 24.82 -13.87
N VAL A 403 -1.13 25.85 -13.36
CA VAL A 403 -1.56 25.87 -11.95
C VAL A 403 -2.78 24.98 -11.69
N ALA A 404 -3.62 24.71 -12.69
CA ALA A 404 -4.86 23.95 -12.50
C ALA A 404 -4.65 22.48 -12.06
N VAL A 405 -3.45 21.93 -12.24
CA VAL A 405 -3.11 20.58 -11.76
C VAL A 405 -2.74 20.53 -10.27
N ILE A 406 -2.53 21.67 -9.61
CA ILE A 406 -2.18 21.77 -8.18
C ILE A 406 -3.25 21.11 -7.27
N PRO A 407 -4.55 21.38 -7.43
CA PRO A 407 -5.62 20.63 -6.78
C PRO A 407 -5.49 19.10 -6.86
N PHE A 408 -5.09 18.58 -8.03
CA PHE A 408 -4.89 17.16 -8.25
C PHE A 408 -3.62 16.63 -7.59
N LEU A 409 -2.51 17.37 -7.65
CA LEU A 409 -1.23 16.95 -7.07
C LEU A 409 -1.26 16.86 -5.54
N PHE A 410 -1.97 17.78 -4.87
CA PHE A 410 -2.07 17.86 -3.40
C PHE A 410 -3.35 17.23 -2.85
N GLN A 411 -4.16 16.54 -3.67
CA GLN A 411 -5.32 15.83 -3.14
C GLN A 411 -4.86 14.68 -2.23
N GLN A 412 -5.41 14.62 -1.02
CA GLN A 412 -5.05 13.67 0.04
C GLN A 412 -6.11 12.58 0.25
N GLY A 413 -7.14 12.53 -0.61
CA GLY A 413 -8.24 11.55 -0.51
C GLY A 413 -7.79 10.11 -0.77
N ASN A 414 -6.62 9.93 -1.39
CA ASN A 414 -5.98 8.63 -1.59
C ASN A 414 -4.46 8.76 -1.72
N SER A 415 -3.76 7.72 -1.28
CA SER A 415 -2.30 7.57 -1.39
C SER A 415 -1.89 6.34 -2.22
N MET A 416 -2.84 5.60 -2.80
CA MET A 416 -2.55 4.37 -3.54
C MET A 416 -3.16 4.33 -4.94
N TRP A 417 -3.90 5.35 -5.38
CA TRP A 417 -4.55 5.30 -6.71
C TRP A 417 -3.57 5.73 -7.82
N GLY A 418 -2.64 6.63 -7.49
CA GLY A 418 -1.54 7.07 -8.36
C GLY A 418 -1.66 8.50 -8.88
N GLY A 419 -0.57 9.01 -9.44
CA GLY A 419 -0.50 10.31 -10.13
C GLY A 419 -0.33 11.55 -9.23
N ASN A 420 -0.94 11.57 -8.03
CA ASN A 420 -0.74 12.64 -7.04
C ASN A 420 0.55 12.46 -6.21
N ILE A 421 0.96 13.48 -5.47
CA ILE A 421 2.19 13.42 -4.63
C ILE A 421 2.07 12.34 -3.54
N PRO A 422 0.96 12.22 -2.78
CA PRO A 422 0.79 11.11 -1.83
C PRO A 422 1.04 9.73 -2.43
N SER A 423 0.57 9.46 -3.65
CA SER A 423 0.82 8.16 -4.29
C SER A 423 2.27 7.98 -4.73
N VAL A 424 2.94 9.04 -5.18
CA VAL A 424 4.40 8.99 -5.44
C VAL A 424 5.15 8.54 -4.19
N LEU A 425 4.81 9.10 -3.03
CA LEU A 425 5.40 8.75 -1.73
C LEU A 425 5.04 7.34 -1.27
N ALA A 426 3.90 6.80 -1.69
CA ALA A 426 3.57 5.42 -1.47
C ALA A 426 4.34 4.44 -2.37
N GLY A 427 4.97 4.89 -3.46
CA GLY A 427 5.71 4.06 -4.43
C GLY A 427 5.23 4.16 -5.88
N GLU A 428 4.17 4.92 -6.17
CA GLU A 428 3.53 5.02 -7.50
C GLU A 428 4.18 6.07 -8.42
N PHE A 429 5.48 6.29 -8.28
CA PHE A 429 6.21 7.29 -9.08
C PHE A 429 6.25 6.94 -10.58
N CYS A 430 6.32 5.65 -10.90
CA CYS A 430 6.26 5.14 -12.27
C CYS A 430 4.95 5.55 -12.96
N HIS A 431 3.82 5.43 -12.24
CA HIS A 431 2.52 5.88 -12.73
C HIS A 431 2.47 7.39 -12.91
N ALA A 432 2.99 8.17 -11.96
CA ALA A 432 3.02 9.64 -12.07
C ALA A 432 3.83 10.13 -13.28
N ILE A 433 5.00 9.53 -13.54
CA ILE A 433 5.81 9.82 -14.74
C ILE A 433 5.02 9.45 -16.00
N GLY A 434 4.42 8.26 -16.04
CA GLY A 434 3.58 7.80 -17.15
C GLY A 434 2.40 8.73 -17.44
N LEU A 435 1.73 9.24 -16.39
CA LEU A 435 0.59 10.16 -16.52
C LEU A 435 1.04 11.52 -17.07
N THR A 436 2.17 12.07 -16.62
CA THR A 436 2.73 13.30 -17.18
C THR A 436 3.11 13.13 -18.65
N LEU A 437 3.77 12.03 -19.01
CA LEU A 437 4.07 11.68 -20.40
C LEU A 437 2.80 11.51 -21.23
N SER A 438 1.69 11.06 -20.63
CA SER A 438 0.41 10.93 -21.34
C SER A 438 -0.16 12.27 -21.82
N LEU A 439 0.07 13.38 -21.09
CA LEU A 439 -0.29 14.73 -21.57
C LEU A 439 0.61 15.17 -22.73
N VAL A 440 1.90 14.83 -22.67
CA VAL A 440 2.84 15.09 -23.77
C VAL A 440 2.43 14.29 -25.01
N PHE A 441 2.10 13.01 -24.83
CA PHE A 441 1.57 12.15 -25.89
C PHE A 441 0.30 12.74 -26.50
N LEU A 442 -0.66 13.19 -25.68
CA LEU A 442 -1.91 13.77 -26.14
C LEU A 442 -1.70 14.98 -27.07
N GLY A 443 -0.76 15.87 -26.73
CA GLY A 443 -0.42 16.99 -27.60
C GLY A 443 0.31 16.55 -28.88
N LEU A 444 1.24 15.58 -28.80
CA LEU A 444 1.93 15.05 -29.98
C LEU A 444 0.96 14.34 -30.94
N LEU A 445 0.04 13.56 -30.38
CA LEU A 445 -1.05 12.90 -31.08
C LEU A 445 -1.95 13.92 -31.77
N HIS A 446 -2.34 15.01 -31.09
CA HIS A 446 -3.10 16.11 -31.70
C HIS A 446 -2.37 16.74 -32.88
N ARG A 447 -1.06 16.98 -32.78
CA ARG A 447 -0.24 17.49 -33.89
C ARG A 447 -0.15 16.49 -35.04
N ALA A 448 0.00 15.20 -34.74
CA ALA A 448 0.06 14.16 -35.75
C ALA A 448 -1.25 14.08 -36.53
N ALA A 449 -2.39 13.99 -35.84
CA ALA A 449 -3.72 13.86 -36.44
C ALA A 449 -4.15 15.11 -37.23
N ASN A 450 -3.93 16.32 -36.69
CA ASN A 450 -4.46 17.55 -37.28
C ASN A 450 -3.44 18.31 -38.16
N ARG A 451 -2.17 18.34 -37.76
CA ARG A 451 -1.11 19.12 -38.44
C ARG A 451 -0.15 18.26 -39.28
N ARG A 452 -0.36 16.93 -39.33
CA ARG A 452 0.47 15.95 -40.07
C ARG A 452 1.96 16.08 -39.78
N SER A 453 2.30 16.26 -38.50
CA SER A 453 3.69 16.37 -38.06
C SER A 453 3.89 15.71 -36.70
N GLY A 454 5.07 15.13 -36.49
CA GLY A 454 5.50 14.68 -35.16
C GLY A 454 5.01 13.29 -34.72
N TRP A 455 4.44 12.47 -35.61
CA TRP A 455 4.04 11.10 -35.25
C TRP A 455 5.20 10.21 -34.75
N PRO A 456 6.46 10.31 -35.25
CA PRO A 456 7.55 9.51 -34.70
C PRO A 456 7.84 9.83 -33.23
N ALA A 457 7.74 11.11 -32.86
CA ALA A 457 7.87 11.52 -31.46
C ALA A 457 6.70 10.98 -30.61
N ALA A 458 5.48 10.98 -31.15
CA ALA A 458 4.33 10.37 -30.46
C ALA A 458 4.55 8.85 -30.23
N ALA A 459 5.14 8.14 -31.19
CA ALA A 459 5.47 6.72 -31.04
C ALA A 459 6.52 6.46 -29.95
N ILE A 460 7.56 7.30 -29.87
CA ILE A 460 8.59 7.23 -28.81
C ILE A 460 7.96 7.46 -27.44
N VAL A 461 7.16 8.53 -27.29
CA VAL A 461 6.54 8.86 -26.01
C VAL A 461 5.54 7.78 -25.61
N LEU A 462 4.77 7.22 -26.54
CA LEU A 462 3.84 6.13 -26.24
C LEU A 462 4.58 4.84 -25.81
N ALA A 463 5.71 4.51 -26.42
CA ALA A 463 6.57 3.41 -25.98
C ALA A 463 7.14 3.68 -24.58
N ALA A 464 7.60 4.92 -24.31
CA ALA A 464 8.07 5.31 -22.98
C ALA A 464 6.97 5.20 -21.92
N ILE A 465 5.73 5.59 -22.22
CA ILE A 465 4.58 5.39 -21.33
C ILE A 465 4.37 3.90 -21.05
N GLY A 466 4.44 3.04 -22.07
CA GLY A 466 4.33 1.58 -21.92
C GLY A 466 5.37 0.99 -20.97
N LEU A 467 6.62 1.46 -21.05
CA LEU A 467 7.70 1.03 -20.15
C LEU A 467 7.66 1.72 -18.77
N CYS A 468 6.93 2.83 -18.63
CA CYS A 468 6.72 3.53 -17.37
C CYS A 468 5.57 2.95 -16.56
N HIS A 469 4.39 2.68 -17.16
CA HIS A 469 3.25 2.14 -16.42
C HIS A 469 2.11 1.67 -17.35
N THR A 470 1.65 0.43 -17.17
CA THR A 470 0.59 -0.18 -18.01
C THR A 470 -0.72 0.60 -18.00
N PHE A 471 -1.16 1.12 -16.85
CA PHE A 471 -2.42 1.86 -16.76
C PHE A 471 -2.37 3.24 -17.44
N ALA A 472 -1.21 3.92 -17.37
CA ALA A 472 -1.00 5.16 -18.12
C ALA A 472 -0.97 4.88 -19.63
N PHE A 473 -0.44 3.72 -20.04
CA PHE A 473 -0.46 3.28 -21.43
C PHE A 473 -1.89 3.04 -21.92
N PHE A 474 -2.74 2.34 -21.16
CA PHE A 474 -4.16 2.17 -21.51
C PHE A 474 -4.92 3.49 -21.57
N ALA A 475 -4.64 4.43 -20.65
CA ALA A 475 -5.18 5.78 -20.73
C ALA A 475 -4.72 6.47 -22.03
N ALA A 476 -3.43 6.44 -22.36
CA ALA A 476 -2.92 7.00 -23.60
C ALA A 476 -3.56 6.35 -24.84
N VAL A 477 -3.82 5.04 -24.81
CA VAL A 477 -4.55 4.33 -25.88
C VAL A 477 -5.96 4.88 -26.05
N TRP A 478 -6.67 5.10 -24.94
CA TRP A 478 -7.98 5.74 -24.96
C TRP A 478 -7.95 7.10 -25.66
N TYR A 479 -6.92 7.92 -25.39
CA TYR A 479 -6.84 9.26 -25.98
C TYR A 479 -6.79 9.22 -27.52
N SER A 480 -6.14 8.21 -28.10
CA SER A 480 -6.11 7.98 -29.55
C SER A 480 -7.49 7.68 -30.14
N LEU A 481 -8.39 7.06 -29.37
CA LEU A 481 -9.75 6.74 -29.83
C LEU A 481 -10.55 7.99 -30.16
N PHE A 482 -10.21 9.17 -29.59
CA PHE A 482 -10.81 10.44 -29.99
C PHE A 482 -10.64 10.72 -31.50
N TYR A 483 -9.49 10.36 -32.07
CA TYR A 483 -9.21 10.57 -33.50
C TYR A 483 -9.69 9.43 -34.39
N LEU A 484 -10.11 8.31 -33.80
CA LEU A 484 -10.86 7.22 -34.45
C LEU A 484 -12.38 7.36 -34.28
N TRP A 485 -12.83 8.29 -33.44
CA TRP A 485 -14.24 8.58 -33.21
C TRP A 485 -14.93 8.94 -34.53
N PRO A 486 -16.15 8.45 -34.80
CA PRO A 486 -16.86 8.78 -36.04
C PRO A 486 -17.06 10.30 -36.19
N GLN A 487 -16.23 10.92 -37.03
CA GLN A 487 -16.20 12.37 -37.26
C GLN A 487 -15.89 12.67 -38.73
N ARG A 488 -15.97 13.95 -39.11
CA ARG A 488 -15.53 14.41 -40.44
C ARG A 488 -14.01 14.27 -40.57
N ASP A 489 -13.53 13.96 -41.76
CA ASP A 489 -12.11 13.79 -42.07
C ASP A 489 -11.44 12.65 -41.28
N LEU A 490 -12.21 11.64 -40.88
CA LEU A 490 -11.74 10.50 -40.07
C LEU A 490 -10.55 9.78 -40.72
N GLN A 491 -10.61 9.59 -42.05
CA GLN A 491 -9.48 8.99 -42.77
C GLN A 491 -8.19 9.79 -42.61
N ARG A 492 -8.30 11.12 -42.54
CA ARG A 492 -7.15 12.00 -42.40
C ARG A 492 -6.60 11.95 -40.98
N SER A 493 -7.46 12.00 -39.97
CA SER A 493 -7.05 11.95 -38.55
C SER A 493 -6.49 10.59 -38.14
N ALA A 494 -7.03 9.49 -38.69
CA ALA A 494 -6.66 8.11 -38.32
C ALA A 494 -5.33 7.63 -38.93
N ARG A 495 -4.95 8.13 -40.11
CA ARG A 495 -3.71 7.70 -40.82
C ARG A 495 -2.44 7.66 -39.94
N PRO A 496 -2.06 8.73 -39.22
CA PRO A 496 -0.86 8.71 -38.39
C PRO A 496 -0.94 7.72 -37.21
N LEU A 497 -2.14 7.39 -36.72
CA LEU A 497 -2.30 6.48 -35.58
C LEU A 497 -1.76 5.09 -35.90
N PHE A 498 -2.03 4.55 -37.10
CA PHE A 498 -1.52 3.25 -37.50
C PHE A 498 0.02 3.20 -37.47
N ALA A 499 0.69 4.26 -37.92
CA ALA A 499 2.16 4.36 -37.85
C ALA A 499 2.66 4.50 -36.42
N ILE A 500 1.98 5.30 -35.57
CA ILE A 500 2.31 5.44 -34.15
C ILE A 500 2.27 4.08 -33.48
N TYR A 501 1.15 3.35 -33.59
CA TYR A 501 0.97 2.06 -32.93
C TYR A 501 1.87 0.95 -33.49
N ALA A 502 2.06 0.89 -34.81
CA ALA A 502 2.95 -0.10 -35.41
C ALA A 502 4.41 0.08 -34.93
N VAL A 503 4.90 1.32 -34.93
CA VAL A 503 6.27 1.60 -34.44
C VAL A 503 6.35 1.40 -32.93
N THR A 504 5.40 1.89 -32.15
CA THR A 504 5.37 1.63 -30.70
C THR A 504 5.36 0.14 -30.37
N PHE A 505 4.56 -0.66 -31.09
CA PHE A 505 4.53 -2.12 -30.92
C PHE A 505 5.92 -2.72 -31.13
N LEU A 506 6.59 -2.39 -32.24
CA LEU A 506 7.94 -2.86 -32.51
C LEU A 506 8.92 -2.44 -31.40
N LEU A 507 8.89 -1.18 -30.98
CA LEU A 507 9.74 -0.66 -29.90
C LEU A 507 9.53 -1.37 -28.56
N LEU A 508 8.35 -1.93 -28.32
CA LEU A 508 8.01 -2.66 -27.10
C LEU A 508 8.19 -4.18 -27.22
N CYS A 509 8.47 -4.74 -28.41
CA CYS A 509 8.52 -6.19 -28.62
C CYS A 509 9.50 -6.92 -27.69
N PHE A 510 10.67 -6.36 -27.38
CA PHE A 510 11.65 -6.99 -26.47
C PHE A 510 11.07 -7.32 -25.08
N TRP A 511 10.09 -6.53 -24.62
CA TRP A 511 9.46 -6.67 -23.30
C TRP A 511 8.03 -7.23 -23.39
N GLY A 512 7.23 -6.71 -24.32
CA GLY A 512 5.82 -7.04 -24.46
C GLY A 512 5.53 -8.35 -25.18
N LEU A 513 6.38 -8.79 -26.13
CA LEU A 513 6.14 -10.04 -26.87
C LEU A 513 6.27 -11.29 -25.96
N PRO A 514 7.27 -11.39 -25.06
CA PRO A 514 7.35 -12.53 -24.16
C PRO A 514 6.31 -12.53 -23.03
N LEU A 515 5.68 -11.38 -22.73
CA LEU A 515 4.82 -11.19 -21.56
C LEU A 515 3.65 -12.19 -21.48
N PRO A 516 2.83 -12.42 -22.54
CA PRO A 516 1.70 -13.34 -22.47
C PRO A 516 2.09 -14.76 -22.08
N ALA A 517 3.17 -15.29 -22.65
CA ALA A 517 3.70 -16.61 -22.32
C ALA A 517 4.22 -16.73 -20.88
N ARG A 518 4.40 -15.59 -20.20
CA ARG A 518 4.92 -15.50 -18.83
C ARG A 518 3.83 -15.26 -17.79
N LEU A 519 2.61 -14.86 -18.18
CA LEU A 519 1.54 -14.53 -17.23
C LEU A 519 1.14 -15.72 -16.35
N VAL A 520 1.35 -16.96 -16.81
CA VAL A 520 1.10 -18.14 -15.96
C VAL A 520 1.97 -18.16 -14.69
N TYR A 521 3.13 -17.48 -14.70
CA TYR A 521 4.07 -17.40 -13.57
C TYR A 521 3.80 -16.21 -12.62
N THR A 522 2.69 -15.50 -12.78
CA THR A 522 2.28 -14.44 -11.85
C THR A 522 1.26 -14.97 -10.84
N THR A 523 1.11 -14.22 -9.74
CA THR A 523 0.00 -14.39 -8.80
C THR A 523 -1.06 -13.33 -9.10
N GLU A 524 -2.27 -13.77 -9.38
CA GLU A 524 -3.38 -12.87 -9.73
C GLU A 524 -3.77 -11.96 -8.57
N TRP A 525 -4.34 -10.79 -8.89
CA TRP A 525 -4.86 -9.85 -7.90
C TRP A 525 -6.19 -9.27 -8.39
N SER A 526 -7.28 -9.93 -8.03
CA SER A 526 -8.63 -9.64 -8.51
C SER A 526 -9.43 -8.78 -7.53
N MET A 527 -8.83 -7.69 -7.02
CA MET A 527 -9.54 -6.76 -6.14
C MET A 527 -10.40 -5.78 -6.96
N ILE A 528 -11.70 -5.77 -6.68
CA ILE A 528 -12.59 -4.69 -7.11
C ILE A 528 -12.58 -3.60 -6.03
N TRP A 529 -12.18 -2.39 -6.40
CA TRP A 529 -12.20 -1.29 -5.45
C TRP A 529 -13.66 -0.88 -5.12
N ARG A 530 -13.96 -0.74 -3.84
CA ARG A 530 -15.27 -0.27 -3.37
C ARG A 530 -15.16 1.14 -2.86
N ILE A 531 -15.64 2.09 -3.66
CA ILE A 531 -15.83 3.48 -3.24
C ILE A 531 -17.02 3.51 -2.28
N LYS A 532 -16.78 3.92 -1.03
CA LYS A 532 -17.82 4.00 0.01
C LYS A 532 -18.41 5.40 0.09
N ASP A 533 -17.59 6.42 -0.12
CA ASP A 533 -17.98 7.83 -0.15
C ASP A 533 -17.52 8.49 -1.47
N TRP A 534 -18.37 9.33 -2.06
CA TRP A 534 -18.02 10.13 -3.24
C TRP A 534 -16.84 11.09 -2.96
N LYS A 535 -16.64 11.49 -1.70
CA LYS A 535 -15.51 12.32 -1.26
C LYS A 535 -14.14 11.63 -1.42
N GLU A 536 -14.10 10.29 -1.53
CA GLU A 536 -12.87 9.57 -1.88
C GLU A 536 -12.44 9.90 -3.33
N VAL A 537 -13.42 10.06 -4.23
CA VAL A 537 -13.20 10.38 -5.65
C VAL A 537 -13.03 11.88 -5.86
N LEU A 538 -13.78 12.69 -5.12
CA LEU A 538 -13.73 14.14 -5.22
C LEU A 538 -13.46 14.77 -3.83
N PRO A 539 -12.24 14.63 -3.31
CA PRO A 539 -11.85 15.27 -2.05
C PRO A 539 -11.84 16.79 -2.17
N ALA A 540 -11.89 17.47 -1.02
CA ALA A 540 -12.00 18.93 -0.91
C ALA A 540 -11.05 19.75 -1.81
N PRO A 541 -9.75 19.39 -1.98
CA PRO A 541 -8.86 20.12 -2.87
C PRO A 541 -9.37 20.24 -4.32
N LEU A 542 -10.16 19.27 -4.80
CA LEU A 542 -10.69 19.23 -6.16
C LEU A 542 -12.04 19.95 -6.33
N TRP A 543 -12.70 20.40 -5.26
CA TRP A 543 -14.04 21.01 -5.35
C TRP A 543 -14.09 22.26 -6.22
N PRO A 544 -13.13 23.22 -6.14
CA PRO A 544 -13.15 24.38 -7.04
C PRO A 544 -13.02 23.97 -8.51
N ALA A 545 -12.15 23.00 -8.81
CA ALA A 545 -11.99 22.48 -10.16
C ALA A 545 -13.28 21.80 -10.64
N ALA A 546 -13.95 21.00 -9.80
CA ALA A 546 -15.21 20.37 -10.13
C ALA A 546 -16.32 21.38 -10.44
N GLY A 547 -16.48 22.39 -9.58
CA GLY A 547 -17.47 23.46 -9.77
C GLY A 547 -17.23 24.24 -11.06
N LEU A 548 -15.98 24.62 -11.34
CA LEU A 548 -15.60 25.33 -12.57
C LEU A 548 -15.76 24.49 -13.83
N ALA A 549 -15.43 23.18 -13.77
CA ALA A 549 -15.65 22.27 -14.88
C ALA A 549 -17.15 22.11 -15.16
N ALA A 550 -17.96 21.86 -14.13
CA ALA A 550 -19.41 21.76 -14.26
C ALA A 550 -20.03 23.04 -14.83
N PHE A 551 -19.64 24.22 -14.32
CA PHE A 551 -20.10 25.50 -14.83
C PHE A 551 -19.76 25.70 -16.30
N GLY A 552 -18.53 25.41 -16.72
CA GLY A 552 -18.12 25.56 -18.13
C GLY A 552 -18.82 24.60 -19.08
N LEU A 553 -19.09 23.38 -18.63
CA LEU A 553 -19.85 22.39 -19.41
C LEU A 553 -21.32 22.80 -19.52
N LEU A 554 -21.95 23.25 -18.43
CA LEU A 554 -23.30 23.78 -18.44
C LEU A 554 -23.41 25.01 -19.35
N ALA A 555 -22.50 25.96 -19.24
CA ALA A 555 -22.44 27.14 -20.11
C ALA A 555 -22.30 26.75 -21.60
N SER A 556 -21.57 25.67 -21.90
CA SER A 556 -21.48 25.14 -23.26
C SER A 556 -22.78 24.49 -23.71
N ALA A 557 -23.45 23.74 -22.83
CA ALA A 557 -24.73 23.08 -23.10
C ALA A 557 -25.86 24.09 -23.37
N VAL A 558 -25.90 25.20 -22.61
CA VAL A 558 -26.85 26.31 -22.82
C VAL A 558 -26.37 27.32 -23.87
N ARG A 559 -25.30 27.00 -24.62
CA ARG A 559 -24.74 27.81 -25.73
C ARG A 559 -24.22 29.21 -25.35
N LEU A 560 -23.95 29.47 -24.07
CA LEU A 560 -23.25 30.68 -23.60
C LEU A 560 -21.75 30.65 -23.92
N LYS A 561 -21.18 29.45 -24.03
CA LYS A 561 -19.77 29.23 -24.37
C LYS A 561 -19.67 28.37 -25.63
N GLU A 562 -18.88 28.80 -26.60
CA GLU A 562 -18.64 28.03 -27.82
C GLU A 562 -17.88 26.73 -27.50
N PHE A 563 -18.45 25.58 -27.87
CA PHE A 563 -17.83 24.28 -27.66
C PHE A 563 -17.06 23.82 -28.90
N ARG A 564 -15.72 23.85 -28.86
CA ARG A 564 -14.87 23.39 -29.96
C ARG A 564 -14.43 21.96 -29.72
N TRP A 565 -15.00 21.03 -30.51
CA TRP A 565 -14.74 19.60 -30.39
C TRP A 565 -13.24 19.24 -30.34
N GLN A 566 -12.43 19.83 -31.20
CA GLN A 566 -10.98 19.55 -31.27
C GLN A 566 -10.15 20.08 -30.08
N ARG A 567 -10.77 20.86 -29.17
CA ARG A 567 -10.14 21.38 -27.95
C ARG A 567 -10.87 20.86 -26.71
N GLN A 568 -12.06 21.36 -26.44
CA GLN A 568 -12.86 20.97 -25.27
C GLN A 568 -13.35 19.53 -25.38
N GLY A 569 -13.77 19.10 -26.58
CA GLY A 569 -14.21 17.73 -26.81
C GLY A 569 -13.14 16.69 -26.47
N LEU A 570 -11.86 16.97 -26.78
CA LEU A 570 -10.75 16.09 -26.43
C LEU A 570 -10.56 15.96 -24.92
N LEU A 571 -10.61 17.08 -24.18
CA LEU A 571 -10.48 17.07 -22.72
C LEU A 571 -11.64 16.31 -22.05
N VAL A 572 -12.87 16.59 -22.49
CA VAL A 572 -14.09 15.94 -21.97
C VAL A 572 -14.14 14.46 -22.34
N PHE A 573 -13.75 14.09 -23.56
CA PHE A 573 -13.66 12.70 -24.00
C PHE A 573 -12.66 11.91 -23.15
N THR A 574 -11.55 12.55 -22.78
CA THR A 574 -10.53 11.92 -21.94
C THR A 574 -10.97 11.79 -20.48
N PHE A 575 -11.61 12.82 -19.94
CA PHE A 575 -12.28 12.76 -18.64
C PHE A 575 -13.29 11.61 -18.58
N GLY A 576 -14.19 11.52 -19.57
CA GLY A 576 -15.18 10.45 -19.68
C GLY A 576 -14.54 9.06 -19.85
N GLY A 577 -13.39 8.99 -20.51
CA GLY A 577 -12.58 7.78 -20.63
C GLY A 577 -12.07 7.25 -19.30
N GLY A 578 -11.51 8.12 -18.45
CA GLY A 578 -11.07 7.73 -17.10
C GLY A 578 -12.24 7.15 -16.28
N VAL A 579 -13.42 7.77 -16.37
CA VAL A 579 -14.64 7.26 -15.72
C VAL A 579 -15.08 5.93 -16.32
N LEU A 580 -15.14 5.80 -17.64
CA LEU A 580 -15.56 4.56 -18.30
C LEU A 580 -14.61 3.39 -18.01
N LEU A 581 -13.30 3.62 -18.09
CA LEU A 581 -12.28 2.60 -17.86
C LEU A 581 -12.31 2.08 -16.42
N TYR A 582 -12.64 2.93 -15.44
CA TYR A 582 -12.89 2.48 -14.07
C TYR A 582 -14.01 1.42 -14.01
N PHE A 583 -15.09 1.55 -14.80
CA PHE A 583 -16.16 0.54 -14.81
C PHE A 583 -15.86 -0.67 -15.71
N LEU A 584 -15.03 -0.49 -16.75
CA LEU A 584 -14.80 -1.51 -17.77
C LEU A 584 -13.62 -2.45 -17.43
N VAL A 585 -12.52 -1.90 -16.93
CA VAL A 585 -11.24 -2.61 -16.84
C VAL A 585 -11.23 -3.87 -15.95
N PRO A 586 -12.04 -3.96 -14.88
CA PRO A 586 -12.17 -5.20 -14.11
C PRO A 586 -12.59 -6.43 -14.93
N ALA A 587 -13.26 -6.26 -16.08
CA ALA A 587 -13.57 -7.37 -16.99
C ALA A 587 -12.31 -8.11 -17.50
N PHE A 588 -11.16 -7.43 -17.50
CA PHE A 588 -9.88 -7.95 -17.97
C PHE A 588 -8.96 -8.39 -16.83
N GLY A 589 -9.47 -8.46 -15.58
CA GLY A 589 -8.68 -8.89 -14.42
C GLY A 589 -7.70 -7.85 -13.87
N PHE A 590 -7.81 -6.57 -14.27
CA PHE A 590 -6.95 -5.49 -13.78
C PHE A 590 -7.67 -4.60 -12.74
N PRO A 591 -6.93 -4.05 -11.75
CA PRO A 591 -7.45 -3.05 -10.82
C PRO A 591 -8.10 -1.82 -11.49
N ASP A 592 -9.37 -1.55 -11.18
CA ASP A 592 -10.15 -0.43 -11.73
C ASP A 592 -9.67 0.96 -11.28
N ILE A 593 -9.25 1.06 -10.02
CA ILE A 593 -9.08 2.34 -9.34
C ILE A 593 -8.01 3.26 -9.97
N ARG A 594 -7.09 2.68 -10.77
CA ARG A 594 -5.97 3.40 -11.42
C ARG A 594 -6.40 4.39 -12.50
N PHE A 595 -7.65 4.33 -12.96
CA PHE A 595 -8.19 5.29 -13.95
C PHE A 595 -8.89 6.50 -13.33
N VAL A 596 -9.20 6.47 -12.04
CA VAL A 596 -9.79 7.62 -11.33
C VAL A 596 -8.84 8.83 -11.31
N PRO A 597 -7.52 8.69 -11.08
CA PRO A 597 -6.58 9.81 -11.21
C PRO A 597 -6.56 10.46 -12.59
N VAL A 598 -6.79 9.69 -13.66
CA VAL A 598 -6.93 10.24 -15.02
C VAL A 598 -8.15 11.15 -15.10
N ALA A 599 -9.29 10.70 -14.57
CA ALA A 599 -10.49 11.53 -14.51
C ALA A 599 -10.28 12.79 -13.65
N GLN A 600 -9.63 12.68 -12.49
CA GLN A 600 -9.34 13.84 -11.63
C GLN A 600 -8.41 14.86 -12.30
N LEU A 601 -7.36 14.41 -12.99
CA LEU A 601 -6.46 15.29 -13.74
C LEU A 601 -7.20 16.02 -14.87
N PHE A 602 -7.99 15.31 -15.67
CA PHE A 602 -8.71 15.93 -16.78
C PHE A 602 -9.88 16.81 -16.32
N LEU A 603 -10.47 16.55 -15.15
CA LEU A 603 -11.40 17.46 -14.49
C LEU A 603 -10.73 18.82 -14.23
N SER A 604 -9.52 18.81 -13.68
CA SER A 604 -8.69 20.01 -13.50
C SER A 604 -8.41 20.75 -14.82
N LEU A 605 -8.15 20.02 -15.91
CA LEU A 605 -7.91 20.64 -17.23
C LEU A 605 -9.19 21.21 -17.86
N VAL A 606 -10.35 20.58 -17.65
CA VAL A 606 -11.65 21.16 -18.07
C VAL A 606 -11.94 22.44 -17.27
N ALA A 607 -11.62 22.47 -15.98
CA ALA A 607 -11.71 23.69 -15.18
C ALA A 607 -10.80 24.81 -15.70
N ALA A 608 -9.57 24.47 -16.11
CA ALA A 608 -8.63 25.41 -16.73
C ALA A 608 -9.17 26.02 -18.03
N ASP A 609 -9.84 25.24 -18.87
CA ASP A 609 -10.52 25.73 -20.08
C ASP A 609 -11.66 26.70 -19.74
N THR A 610 -12.43 26.45 -18.67
CA THR A 610 -13.45 27.39 -18.19
C THR A 610 -12.83 28.70 -17.71
N LEU A 611 -11.78 28.65 -16.89
CA LEU A 611 -11.08 29.85 -16.41
C LEU A 611 -10.45 30.63 -17.56
N ALA A 612 -9.85 29.94 -18.54
CA ALA A 612 -9.29 30.57 -19.73
C ALA A 612 -10.36 31.32 -20.55
N TRP A 613 -11.56 30.75 -20.67
CA TRP A 613 -12.70 31.42 -21.31
C TRP A 613 -13.11 32.68 -20.56
N LEU A 614 -13.24 32.60 -19.22
CA LEU A 614 -13.58 33.75 -18.38
C LEU A 614 -12.53 34.87 -18.44
N VAL A 615 -11.24 34.51 -18.40
CA VAL A 615 -10.12 35.45 -18.53
C VAL A 615 -10.08 36.09 -19.91
N GLY A 616 -10.51 35.37 -20.96
CA GLY A 616 -10.57 35.90 -22.33
C GLY A 616 -11.46 37.13 -22.51
N PHE A 617 -12.41 37.37 -21.59
CA PHE A 617 -13.26 38.57 -21.61
C PHE A 617 -12.57 39.83 -21.04
N LEU A 618 -11.36 39.70 -20.49
CA LEU A 618 -10.66 40.79 -19.82
C LEU A 618 -9.62 41.43 -20.73
N PRO A 619 -9.43 42.76 -20.66
CA PRO A 619 -8.39 43.45 -21.44
C PRO A 619 -6.97 43.14 -20.93
N VAL A 620 -6.80 42.84 -19.63
CA VAL A 620 -5.50 42.58 -18.97
C VAL A 620 -5.30 41.09 -18.68
N GLN A 621 -5.24 40.27 -19.73
CA GLN A 621 -5.26 38.81 -19.62
C GLN A 621 -4.04 38.23 -18.89
N THR A 622 -2.85 38.84 -19.03
CA THR A 622 -1.62 38.35 -18.37
C THR A 622 -1.72 38.57 -16.86
N LEU A 623 -2.20 39.73 -16.43
CA LEU A 623 -2.44 40.02 -15.02
C LEU A 623 -3.54 39.12 -14.43
N ALA A 624 -4.64 38.93 -15.16
CA ALA A 624 -5.70 38.03 -14.72
C ALA A 624 -5.20 36.58 -14.57
N ALA A 625 -4.38 36.09 -15.52
CA ALA A 625 -3.72 34.80 -15.40
C ALA A 625 -2.77 34.75 -14.19
N ALA A 626 -1.99 35.81 -13.95
CA ALA A 626 -1.11 35.92 -12.78
C ALA A 626 -1.88 35.81 -11.46
N LEU A 627 -3.06 36.43 -11.36
CA LEU A 627 -3.95 36.32 -10.20
C LEU A 627 -4.54 34.93 -10.04
N VAL A 628 -4.93 34.25 -11.15
CA VAL A 628 -5.38 32.85 -11.11
C VAL A 628 -4.26 31.93 -10.66
N VAL A 629 -3.03 32.13 -11.15
CA VAL A 629 -1.84 31.41 -10.67
C VAL A 629 -1.64 31.67 -9.19
N ALA A 630 -1.70 32.93 -8.72
CA ALA A 630 -1.61 33.28 -7.30
C ALA A 630 -2.63 32.49 -6.46
N ALA A 631 -3.89 32.52 -6.88
CA ALA A 631 -4.99 31.87 -6.18
C ALA A 631 -4.82 30.34 -6.17
N GLY A 632 -4.39 29.74 -7.27
CA GLY A 632 -4.13 28.31 -7.34
C GLY A 632 -2.95 27.85 -6.47
N LEU A 633 -1.87 28.64 -6.42
CA LEU A 633 -0.73 28.38 -5.52
C LEU A 633 -1.12 28.58 -4.05
N PHE A 634 -1.89 29.62 -3.74
CA PHE A 634 -2.43 29.83 -2.38
C PHE A 634 -3.36 28.70 -1.97
N TRP A 635 -4.22 28.23 -2.88
CA TRP A 635 -5.06 27.05 -2.66
C TRP A 635 -4.21 25.80 -2.38
N GLY A 636 -3.17 25.56 -3.18
CA GLY A 636 -2.22 24.47 -2.93
C GLY A 636 -1.52 24.57 -1.58
N GLN A 637 -1.07 25.77 -1.22
CA GLN A 637 -0.45 26.07 0.08
C GLN A 637 -1.41 25.76 1.25
N ALA A 638 -2.68 26.12 1.13
CA ALA A 638 -3.70 25.84 2.13
C ALA A 638 -4.03 24.34 2.25
N HIS A 639 -3.70 23.52 1.25
CA HIS A 639 -4.02 22.09 1.17
C HIS A 639 -2.79 21.18 1.17
N LEU A 640 -1.64 21.66 1.67
CA LEU A 640 -0.44 20.83 1.82
C LEU A 640 -0.67 19.64 2.77
N GLY A 641 -1.44 19.84 3.84
CA GLY A 641 -1.75 18.81 4.85
C GLY A 641 -0.51 18.02 5.31
N TYR A 642 -0.58 16.69 5.29
CA TYR A 642 0.51 15.81 5.72
C TYR A 642 1.66 15.67 4.69
N ILE A 643 1.54 16.25 3.51
CA ILE A 643 2.49 15.98 2.41
C ILE A 643 3.93 16.44 2.74
N PRO A 644 4.19 17.63 3.32
CA PRO A 644 5.56 18.03 3.67
C PRO A 644 6.24 17.13 4.71
N SER A 645 5.50 16.72 5.76
CA SER A 645 6.05 15.81 6.78
C SER A 645 6.30 14.43 6.20
N TRP A 646 5.43 13.96 5.30
CA TRP A 646 5.63 12.68 4.64
C TRP A 646 6.76 12.72 3.60
N LEU A 647 6.95 13.84 2.89
CA LEU A 647 8.13 14.07 2.03
C LEU A 647 9.42 13.91 2.83
N HIS A 648 9.52 14.60 3.98
CA HIS A 648 10.66 14.46 4.90
C HIS A 648 10.80 13.01 5.38
N TRP A 649 9.69 12.36 5.77
CA TRP A 649 9.71 10.97 6.22
C TRP A 649 10.23 10.00 5.16
N ASN A 650 9.82 10.13 3.91
CA ASN A 650 10.28 9.22 2.85
C ASN A 650 11.76 9.48 2.50
N TYR A 651 12.12 10.75 2.30
CA TYR A 651 13.40 11.12 1.72
C TYR A 651 14.54 11.29 2.72
N SER A 652 14.27 11.48 4.02
CA SER A 652 15.30 11.34 5.07
C SER A 652 15.93 9.94 5.05
N GLY A 653 15.22 8.95 4.51
CA GLY A 653 15.69 7.60 4.32
C GLY A 653 15.78 6.80 5.63
N TYR A 654 16.30 5.58 5.54
CA TYR A 654 16.50 4.71 6.71
C TYR A 654 17.49 5.32 7.70
N GLU A 655 18.58 5.87 7.20
CA GLU A 655 19.69 6.42 7.98
C GLU A 655 19.32 7.74 8.68
N GLY A 656 18.32 8.46 8.15
CA GLY A 656 17.76 9.65 8.79
C GLY A 656 16.82 9.34 9.96
N LYS A 657 16.49 8.07 10.23
CA LYS A 657 15.59 7.70 11.32
C LYS A 657 16.32 7.63 12.66
N ALA A 658 15.68 8.10 13.72
CA ALA A 658 16.18 7.96 15.09
C ALA A 658 16.41 6.49 15.51
N THR A 659 15.71 5.56 14.86
CA THR A 659 15.77 4.11 15.08
C THR A 659 16.80 3.41 14.16
N TRP A 660 17.51 4.14 13.32
CA TRP A 660 18.57 3.60 12.45
C TRP A 660 19.60 2.75 13.21
N PRO A 661 20.10 3.14 14.40
CA PRO A 661 21.07 2.30 15.11
C PRO A 661 20.52 0.91 15.50
N GLU A 662 19.22 0.82 15.82
CA GLU A 662 18.56 -0.46 16.12
C GLU A 662 18.39 -1.30 14.86
N PHE A 663 17.92 -0.69 13.75
CA PHE A 663 17.80 -1.38 12.46
C PHE A 663 19.15 -1.89 11.95
N LYS A 664 20.17 -1.04 11.99
CA LYS A 664 21.54 -1.37 11.61
C LYS A 664 22.08 -2.53 12.44
N ARG A 665 21.86 -2.52 13.77
CA ARG A 665 22.29 -3.62 14.65
C ARG A 665 21.66 -4.96 14.28
N ILE A 666 20.37 -4.98 13.95
CA ILE A 666 19.68 -6.20 13.50
C ILE A 666 20.28 -6.72 12.19
N ASN A 667 20.48 -5.83 11.20
CA ASN A 667 21.06 -6.21 9.91
C ASN A 667 22.53 -6.63 10.02
N ASP A 668 23.33 -5.98 10.88
CA ASP A 668 24.72 -6.35 11.15
C ASP A 668 24.82 -7.72 11.83
N HIS A 669 23.90 -8.06 12.74
CA HIS A 669 23.81 -9.38 13.37
C HIS A 669 23.46 -10.47 12.35
N LEU A 670 22.64 -10.13 11.36
CA LEU A 670 22.22 -11.00 10.28
C LEU A 670 23.13 -10.91 9.05
N ARG A 671 24.34 -10.37 9.17
CA ARG A 671 25.22 -10.17 8.01
C ARG A 671 25.59 -11.51 7.38
N GLY A 672 25.56 -11.58 6.05
CA GLY A 672 25.89 -12.78 5.26
C GLY A 672 25.80 -12.52 3.76
N ASP A 673 25.58 -13.56 2.97
CA ASP A 673 25.40 -13.48 1.51
C ASP A 673 24.28 -14.42 0.98
N LEU A 674 24.20 -14.60 -0.34
CA LEU A 674 23.16 -15.42 -1.00
C LEU A 674 23.27 -16.94 -0.68
N ASN A 675 24.41 -17.41 -0.21
CA ASN A 675 24.66 -18.82 0.15
C ASN A 675 24.24 -19.11 1.58
N ASP A 676 24.13 -18.08 2.43
CA ASP A 676 23.56 -18.25 3.76
C ASP A 676 22.07 -18.60 3.67
N PRO A 677 21.53 -19.35 4.64
CA PRO A 677 20.10 -19.60 4.72
C PRO A 677 19.30 -18.29 4.83
N ARG A 678 18.04 -18.33 4.40
CA ARG A 678 17.15 -17.17 4.36
C ARG A 678 16.76 -16.71 5.77
N VAL A 679 16.32 -15.47 5.84
CA VAL A 679 15.73 -14.86 7.04
C VAL A 679 14.26 -14.56 6.76
N VAL A 680 13.39 -14.84 7.73
CA VAL A 680 11.98 -14.39 7.72
C VAL A 680 11.77 -13.35 8.80
N PHE A 681 10.76 -12.49 8.67
CA PHE A 681 10.40 -11.56 9.73
C PHE A 681 8.90 -11.57 10.00
N GLU A 682 8.54 -11.39 11.26
CA GLU A 682 7.16 -11.20 11.67
C GLU A 682 6.59 -9.95 11.00
N HIS A 683 5.44 -10.07 10.34
CA HIS A 683 4.77 -8.90 9.79
C HIS A 683 4.23 -7.98 10.90
N SER A 684 4.67 -6.72 10.88
CA SER A 684 4.18 -5.70 11.82
C SER A 684 4.28 -4.27 11.29
N GLN A 685 3.25 -3.46 11.57
CA GLN A 685 3.29 -2.02 11.32
C GLN A 685 4.33 -1.31 12.20
N THR A 686 4.81 -1.95 13.27
CA THR A 686 5.90 -1.43 14.10
C THR A 686 7.18 -1.18 13.30
N HIS A 687 7.44 -1.92 12.22
CA HIS A 687 8.59 -1.69 11.35
C HIS A 687 8.57 -0.32 10.70
N ASN A 688 7.40 0.33 10.58
CA ASN A 688 7.29 1.69 10.06
C ASN A 688 8.21 2.65 10.79
N ARG A 689 8.54 2.41 12.06
CA ARG A 689 9.52 3.22 12.79
C ARG A 689 10.90 3.30 12.14
N PHE A 690 11.29 2.34 11.29
CA PHE A 690 12.52 2.34 10.50
C PHE A 690 12.36 3.05 9.15
N GLY A 691 11.18 3.59 8.87
CA GLY A 691 10.83 4.34 7.68
C GLY A 691 9.76 3.69 6.82
N SER A 692 9.54 2.37 6.91
CA SER A 692 8.42 1.68 6.25
C SER A 692 8.03 0.40 7.01
N SER A 693 6.76 0.02 6.99
CA SER A 693 6.30 -1.28 7.50
C SER A 693 6.96 -2.46 6.78
N ARG A 694 7.53 -2.21 5.60
CA ARG A 694 8.27 -3.18 4.75
C ARG A 694 9.78 -3.18 4.97
N ALA A 695 10.28 -2.59 6.07
CA ALA A 695 11.70 -2.33 6.27
C ALA A 695 12.62 -3.55 6.01
N PHE A 696 12.21 -4.75 6.44
CA PHE A 696 12.99 -5.99 6.31
C PHE A 696 12.85 -6.71 4.96
N GLU A 697 12.03 -6.22 4.04
CA GLU A 697 12.06 -6.69 2.64
C GLU A 697 13.42 -6.36 1.97
N ASN A 698 14.15 -5.39 2.52
CA ASN A 698 15.50 -4.98 2.10
C ASN A 698 16.64 -5.68 2.85
N LEU A 699 16.40 -6.81 3.53
CA LEU A 699 17.48 -7.64 4.08
C LEU A 699 18.59 -7.96 3.05
N PRO A 700 18.27 -8.29 1.76
CA PRO A 700 19.30 -8.50 0.74
C PRO A 700 20.20 -7.28 0.50
N LEU A 701 19.70 -6.07 0.76
CA LEU A 701 20.45 -4.83 0.63
C LEU A 701 21.30 -4.52 1.87
N PHE A 702 20.75 -4.68 3.07
CA PHE A 702 21.38 -4.23 4.31
C PHE A 702 22.19 -5.30 5.04
N SER A 703 21.76 -6.57 5.00
CA SER A 703 22.46 -7.69 5.62
C SER A 703 23.20 -8.57 4.59
N GLY A 704 22.77 -8.53 3.33
CA GLY A 704 23.29 -9.38 2.24
C GLY A 704 22.61 -10.75 2.15
N ARG A 705 21.86 -11.16 3.19
CA ARG A 705 21.10 -12.42 3.21
C ARG A 705 19.74 -12.27 2.52
N ALA A 706 19.31 -13.33 1.86
CA ALA A 706 18.00 -13.39 1.23
C ALA A 706 16.85 -13.44 2.27
N THR A 707 15.71 -12.87 1.90
CA THR A 707 14.44 -12.96 2.62
C THR A 707 13.36 -13.58 1.70
N LEU A 708 12.15 -13.80 2.21
CA LEU A 708 11.04 -14.35 1.43
C LEU A 708 10.08 -13.25 0.97
N GLU A 709 9.84 -12.24 1.80
CA GLU A 709 8.91 -11.16 1.54
C GLU A 709 9.46 -10.12 0.56
N GLY A 710 8.56 -9.37 -0.07
CA GLY A 710 8.92 -8.28 -0.97
C GLY A 710 7.71 -7.44 -1.37
N VAL A 711 7.95 -6.47 -2.26
CA VAL A 711 6.87 -5.62 -2.79
C VAL A 711 6.31 -6.13 -4.12
N PHE A 712 7.11 -6.88 -4.90
CA PHE A 712 6.71 -7.46 -6.18
C PHE A 712 5.92 -8.77 -6.03
N HIS A 713 4.99 -8.84 -5.07
CA HIS A 713 4.26 -10.07 -4.73
C HIS A 713 3.42 -10.64 -5.89
N GLN A 714 2.96 -9.81 -6.82
CA GLN A 714 2.24 -10.30 -8.01
C GLN A 714 3.19 -10.93 -9.05
N ALA A 715 4.48 -10.62 -9.01
CA ALA A 715 5.48 -11.05 -9.99
C ALA A 715 6.11 -12.41 -9.67
N SER A 716 5.62 -13.13 -8.67
CA SER A 716 6.16 -14.43 -8.26
C SER A 716 5.06 -15.46 -8.00
N LEU A 717 5.30 -16.70 -8.46
CA LEU A 717 4.50 -17.87 -8.09
C LEU A 717 4.65 -18.27 -6.62
N SER A 718 5.78 -17.93 -5.99
CA SER A 718 6.06 -18.28 -4.60
C SER A 718 5.21 -17.50 -3.59
N SER A 719 4.62 -16.37 -4.01
CA SER A 719 4.04 -15.40 -3.08
C SER A 719 2.92 -15.96 -2.20
N PRO A 720 1.91 -16.71 -2.69
CA PRO A 720 0.87 -17.29 -1.84
C PRO A 720 1.44 -18.16 -0.70
N PHE A 721 2.39 -19.03 -1.02
CA PHE A 721 3.03 -19.93 -0.04
C PHE A 721 3.81 -19.17 1.03
N ILE A 722 4.52 -18.12 0.61
CA ILE A 722 5.31 -17.27 1.51
C ILE A 722 4.41 -16.48 2.46
N PHE A 723 3.29 -15.93 1.99
CA PHE A 723 2.36 -15.22 2.87
C PHE A 723 1.58 -16.17 3.78
N TYR A 724 1.38 -17.44 3.38
CA TYR A 724 0.88 -18.47 4.28
C TYR A 724 1.89 -18.74 5.42
N LEU A 725 3.16 -19.01 5.09
CA LEU A 725 4.23 -19.17 6.09
C LEU A 725 4.34 -17.94 7.01
N GLN A 726 4.30 -16.73 6.46
CA GLN A 726 4.32 -15.52 7.26
C GLN A 726 3.16 -15.47 8.26
N SER A 727 1.97 -15.95 7.88
CA SER A 727 0.81 -16.00 8.78
C SER A 727 0.97 -17.02 9.92
N GLU A 728 1.73 -18.10 9.70
CA GLU A 728 2.13 -19.06 10.76
C GLU A 728 3.23 -18.49 11.67
N ALA A 729 4.08 -17.62 11.13
CA ALA A 729 5.24 -17.06 11.81
C ALA A 729 4.95 -15.76 12.58
N SER A 730 3.79 -15.13 12.38
CA SER A 730 3.47 -13.78 12.86
C SER A 730 2.24 -13.75 13.76
N GLU A 731 2.19 -12.83 14.74
CA GLU A 731 0.93 -12.58 15.49
C GLU A 731 -0.18 -12.13 14.54
N ARG A 732 0.16 -11.31 13.54
CA ARG A 732 -0.76 -10.83 12.49
C ARG A 732 -0.10 -10.98 11.12
N GLY A 733 -0.56 -11.93 10.31
CA GLY A 733 -0.14 -12.04 8.92
C GLY A 733 -0.56 -10.81 8.10
N SER A 734 0.15 -10.53 7.00
CA SER A 734 -0.21 -9.46 6.06
C SER A 734 -1.40 -9.83 5.18
N GLY A 735 -1.40 -11.06 4.64
CA GLY A 735 -2.49 -11.64 3.85
C GLY A 735 -2.92 -10.80 2.64
N PRO A 736 -2.02 -10.47 1.69
CA PRO A 736 -2.30 -9.44 0.69
C PRO A 736 -3.25 -9.93 -0.40
N PHE A 737 -3.32 -11.24 -0.68
CA PHE A 737 -4.21 -11.80 -1.69
C PHE A 737 -5.57 -12.21 -1.08
N PRO A 738 -6.68 -11.53 -1.39
CA PRO A 738 -8.00 -11.84 -0.81
C PRO A 738 -8.61 -13.15 -1.31
N GLN A 739 -8.09 -13.71 -2.40
CA GLN A 739 -8.52 -15.00 -2.95
C GLN A 739 -7.88 -16.23 -2.27
N HIS A 740 -7.07 -16.01 -1.23
CA HIS A 740 -6.46 -17.06 -0.42
C HIS A 740 -6.84 -16.89 1.06
N THR A 741 -6.99 -18.01 1.76
CA THR A 741 -7.15 -18.06 3.21
C THR A 741 -5.80 -18.24 3.89
N TYR A 742 -5.55 -17.44 4.92
CA TYR A 742 -4.34 -17.48 5.73
C TYR A 742 -4.62 -18.09 7.10
N THR A 743 -3.57 -18.40 7.84
CA THR A 743 -3.66 -18.99 9.18
C THR A 743 -3.23 -17.98 10.25
N ARG A 744 -2.93 -18.50 11.44
CA ARG A 744 -2.52 -17.76 12.64
C ARG A 744 -1.20 -18.32 13.14
N LEU A 745 -0.53 -17.56 14.00
CA LEU A 745 0.70 -17.95 14.68
C LEU A 745 0.64 -19.42 15.16
N ASN A 746 1.46 -20.28 14.57
CA ASN A 746 1.60 -21.70 14.87
C ASN A 746 3.00 -22.18 14.44
N LEU A 747 3.91 -22.28 15.41
CA LEU A 747 5.32 -22.57 15.13
C LEU A 747 5.57 -24.03 14.74
N ASP A 748 4.77 -24.97 15.24
CA ASP A 748 4.86 -26.38 14.86
C ASP A 748 4.55 -26.57 13.38
N ALA A 749 3.51 -25.89 12.88
CA ALA A 749 3.16 -25.88 11.46
C ALA A 749 4.18 -25.09 10.60
N ALA A 750 4.78 -24.02 11.15
CA ALA A 750 5.77 -23.21 10.44
C ALA A 750 7.12 -23.94 10.24
N LEU A 751 7.54 -24.84 11.14
CA LEU A 751 8.86 -25.49 11.10
C LEU A 751 9.14 -26.27 9.80
N PRO A 752 8.23 -27.16 9.32
CA PRO A 752 8.38 -27.81 8.02
C PRO A 752 8.55 -26.81 6.87
N HIS A 753 7.81 -25.71 6.89
CA HIS A 753 7.88 -24.65 5.87
C HIS A 753 9.18 -23.86 5.93
N PHE A 754 9.65 -23.49 7.13
CA PHE A 754 10.97 -22.86 7.29
C PHE A 754 12.08 -23.72 6.70
N ARG A 755 12.07 -25.04 6.97
CA ARG A 755 13.03 -25.99 6.39
C ARG A 755 12.89 -26.11 4.87
N MET A 756 11.67 -26.14 4.35
CA MET A 756 11.40 -26.17 2.91
C MET A 756 12.02 -24.96 2.20
N PHE A 757 11.96 -23.77 2.80
CA PHE A 757 12.54 -22.54 2.25
C PHE A 757 13.98 -22.26 2.68
N ASN A 758 14.65 -23.20 3.36
CA ASN A 758 16.02 -23.02 3.88
C ASN A 758 16.14 -21.75 4.73
N VAL A 759 15.23 -21.56 5.71
CA VAL A 759 15.23 -20.43 6.64
C VAL A 759 15.94 -20.84 7.93
N SER A 760 16.90 -20.04 8.38
CA SER A 760 17.59 -20.30 9.66
C SER A 760 17.35 -19.25 10.73
N ASP A 761 16.82 -18.07 10.39
CA ASP A 761 16.62 -17.00 11.37
C ASP A 761 15.28 -16.30 11.15
N VAL A 762 14.65 -15.90 12.26
CA VAL A 762 13.38 -15.16 12.26
C VAL A 762 13.50 -13.89 13.11
N ILE A 763 13.13 -12.74 12.55
CA ILE A 763 13.02 -11.46 13.26
C ILE A 763 11.62 -11.35 13.85
N VAL A 764 11.51 -11.13 15.16
CA VAL A 764 10.23 -11.09 15.91
C VAL A 764 10.12 -9.78 16.68
N VAL A 765 8.91 -9.22 16.78
CA VAL A 765 8.67 -7.90 17.40
C VAL A 765 7.49 -7.87 18.38
N SER A 766 6.44 -8.66 18.16
CA SER A 766 5.26 -8.68 19.04
C SER A 766 5.54 -9.48 20.32
N GLU A 767 4.85 -9.14 21.40
CA GLU A 767 5.02 -9.87 22.66
C GLU A 767 4.49 -11.30 22.58
N LYS A 768 3.37 -11.50 21.87
CA LYS A 768 2.75 -12.83 21.71
C LYS A 768 3.63 -13.74 20.88
N ALA A 769 4.14 -13.28 19.74
CA ALA A 769 5.06 -14.07 18.93
C ALA A 769 6.35 -14.33 19.72
N ARG A 770 6.96 -13.31 20.33
CA ARG A 770 8.18 -13.47 21.13
C ARG A 770 8.03 -14.53 22.23
N LYS A 771 6.90 -14.54 22.94
CA LYS A 771 6.60 -15.57 23.95
C LYS A 771 6.56 -16.96 23.30
N ALA A 772 5.82 -17.13 22.21
CA ALA A 772 5.72 -18.40 21.50
C ALA A 772 7.11 -18.90 21.03
N TYR A 773 7.94 -18.03 20.45
CA TYR A 773 9.30 -18.40 20.02
C TYR A 773 10.22 -18.72 21.19
N SER A 774 10.11 -18.00 22.33
CA SER A 774 10.92 -18.28 23.52
C SER A 774 10.57 -19.61 24.21
N GLU A 775 9.30 -20.02 24.16
CA GLU A 775 8.81 -21.25 24.79
C GLU A 775 9.00 -22.49 23.90
N HIS A 776 9.25 -22.30 22.60
CA HIS A 776 9.35 -23.39 21.64
C HIS A 776 10.80 -23.91 21.50
N PRO A 777 11.07 -25.22 21.71
CA PRO A 777 12.43 -25.76 21.84
C PRO A 777 13.30 -25.67 20.58
N ALA A 778 12.67 -25.61 19.40
CA ALA A 778 13.37 -25.48 18.12
C ALA A 778 14.01 -24.11 17.87
N PHE A 779 13.73 -23.09 18.69
CA PHE A 779 14.20 -21.72 18.45
C PHE A 779 15.14 -21.26 19.56
N GLU A 780 16.22 -20.59 19.18
CA GLU A 780 17.22 -20.04 20.09
C GLU A 780 17.36 -18.54 19.86
N GLN A 781 17.13 -17.72 20.89
CA GLN A 781 17.25 -16.27 20.76
C GLN A 781 18.74 -15.87 20.65
N THR A 782 19.15 -15.31 19.52
CA THR A 782 20.54 -14.90 19.26
C THR A 782 20.77 -13.39 19.41
N LEU A 783 19.72 -12.58 19.30
CA LEU A 783 19.77 -11.13 19.52
C LEU A 783 18.52 -10.66 20.23
N ARG A 784 18.68 -9.65 21.10
CA ARG A 784 17.58 -8.83 21.61
C ARG A 784 17.97 -7.36 21.61
N THR A 785 17.13 -6.52 21.02
CA THR A 785 17.32 -5.07 20.98
C THR A 785 15.97 -4.37 20.98
N GLY A 786 15.74 -3.50 21.97
CA GLY A 786 14.46 -2.82 22.15
C GLY A 786 13.28 -3.80 22.16
N MET A 787 12.40 -3.67 21.17
CA MET A 787 11.21 -4.53 21.02
C MET A 787 11.49 -5.76 20.13
N TYR A 788 12.62 -5.79 19.45
CA TYR A 788 13.00 -6.82 18.49
C TYR A 788 13.82 -7.93 19.15
N ALA A 789 13.60 -9.15 18.67
CA ALA A 789 14.43 -10.30 18.94
C ALA A 789 14.70 -11.05 17.63
N VAL A 790 15.87 -11.67 17.52
CA VAL A 790 16.20 -12.60 16.43
C VAL A 790 16.30 -14.00 17.02
N TYR A 791 15.62 -14.95 16.40
CA TYR A 791 15.63 -16.36 16.77
C TYR A 791 16.27 -17.18 15.67
N HIS A 792 17.26 -17.98 16.03
CA HIS A 792 17.85 -19.01 15.19
C HIS A 792 17.02 -20.30 15.28
N ILE A 793 16.81 -20.96 14.15
CA ILE A 793 16.05 -22.22 14.04
C ILE A 793 17.03 -23.38 14.05
N ARG A 794 16.95 -24.24 15.08
CA ARG A 794 17.71 -25.50 15.15
C ARG A 794 17.35 -26.37 13.95
N ASP A 795 18.37 -26.80 13.21
CA ASP A 795 18.23 -27.59 11.97
C ASP A 795 17.40 -26.88 10.86
N GLY A 796 17.33 -25.54 10.87
CA GLY A 796 16.66 -24.77 9.81
C GLY A 796 17.46 -24.72 8.50
N ALA A 797 18.79 -24.73 8.61
CA ALA A 797 19.73 -24.77 7.49
C ALA A 797 19.74 -26.17 6.85
N THR A 798 19.07 -26.31 5.71
CA THR A 798 18.87 -27.59 5.02
C THR A 798 19.50 -27.62 3.62
N GLY A 799 20.17 -26.52 3.23
CA GLY A 799 20.74 -26.34 1.90
C GLY A 799 19.70 -25.91 0.86
N TYR A 800 20.16 -25.30 -0.23
CA TYR A 800 19.31 -24.85 -1.34
C TYR A 800 18.97 -25.95 -2.32
N VAL A 801 19.77 -27.02 -2.41
CA VAL A 801 19.48 -28.20 -3.23
C VAL A 801 19.38 -29.41 -2.32
N VAL A 802 18.31 -30.18 -2.48
CA VAL A 802 18.06 -31.41 -1.73
C VAL A 802 17.60 -32.52 -2.66
N VAL A 803 17.87 -33.77 -2.30
CA VAL A 803 17.34 -34.93 -3.04
C VAL A 803 15.89 -35.16 -2.61
N ALA A 804 15.01 -35.44 -3.56
CA ALA A 804 13.61 -35.73 -3.26
C ALA A 804 13.50 -37.04 -2.45
N LYS A 805 12.60 -37.06 -1.46
CA LYS A 805 12.36 -38.26 -0.62
C LYS A 805 11.48 -39.29 -1.32
N ASN A 806 10.55 -38.83 -2.15
CA ASN A 806 9.66 -39.65 -2.96
C ASN A 806 9.82 -39.28 -4.44
N GLU A 807 9.48 -40.22 -5.31
CA GLU A 807 9.40 -39.98 -6.75
C GLU A 807 8.41 -38.86 -7.07
N PRO A 808 8.78 -37.88 -7.91
CA PRO A 808 7.89 -36.80 -8.31
C PRO A 808 6.64 -37.31 -9.05
N VAL A 809 5.50 -36.69 -8.75
CA VAL A 809 4.18 -37.07 -9.29
C VAL A 809 3.70 -36.00 -10.27
N LEU A 810 3.22 -36.40 -11.44
CA LEU A 810 2.57 -35.50 -12.39
C LEU A 810 1.16 -35.15 -11.91
N TYR A 811 0.89 -33.86 -11.75
CA TYR A 811 -0.45 -33.32 -11.46
C TYR A 811 -1.14 -32.96 -12.77
N GLU A 812 -2.23 -33.66 -13.10
CA GLU A 812 -2.87 -33.62 -14.43
C GLU A 812 -3.93 -32.52 -14.59
N ALA A 813 -4.52 -32.02 -13.50
CA ALA A 813 -5.55 -31.00 -13.57
C ALA A 813 -5.00 -29.58 -13.81
N ASP A 814 -5.82 -28.71 -14.40
CA ASP A 814 -5.44 -27.35 -14.81
C ASP A 814 -5.33 -26.35 -13.63
N ASP A 815 -5.95 -26.64 -12.49
CA ASP A 815 -6.03 -25.77 -11.30
C ASP A 815 -4.82 -25.89 -10.36
N PHE A 816 -3.65 -26.27 -10.90
CA PHE A 816 -2.46 -26.59 -10.12
C PHE A 816 -2.06 -25.53 -9.08
N LYS A 817 -2.31 -24.23 -9.34
CA LYS A 817 -2.00 -23.16 -8.38
C LYS A 817 -2.79 -23.32 -7.08
N LEU A 818 -4.10 -23.60 -7.19
CA LEU A 818 -4.96 -23.82 -6.03
C LEU A 818 -4.63 -25.15 -5.37
N ALA A 819 -4.47 -26.22 -6.15
CA ALA A 819 -4.11 -27.54 -5.65
C ALA A 819 -2.79 -27.53 -4.88
N PHE A 820 -1.75 -26.86 -5.41
CA PHE A 820 -0.45 -26.76 -4.74
C PHE A 820 -0.54 -25.91 -3.48
N TYR A 821 -1.33 -24.83 -3.50
CA TYR A 821 -1.59 -24.05 -2.29
C TYR A 821 -2.27 -24.89 -1.21
N ARG A 822 -3.23 -25.75 -1.58
CA ARG A 822 -3.87 -26.68 -0.64
C ARG A 822 -2.89 -27.72 -0.12
N TRP A 823 -2.12 -28.37 -1.01
CA TRP A 823 -1.06 -29.32 -0.67
C TRP A 823 -0.06 -28.73 0.33
N TYR A 824 0.33 -27.48 0.12
CA TYR A 824 1.29 -26.78 0.97
C TYR A 824 0.80 -26.62 2.41
N ARG A 825 -0.52 -26.60 2.66
CA ARG A 825 -1.08 -26.45 4.02
C ARG A 825 -1.12 -27.75 4.82
N HIS A 826 -0.68 -28.85 4.23
CA HIS A 826 -0.69 -30.19 4.82
C HIS A 826 0.76 -30.69 4.97
N PRO A 827 1.40 -30.46 6.13
CA PRO A 827 2.81 -30.79 6.36
C PRO A 827 3.19 -32.25 6.02
N GLU A 828 2.27 -33.18 6.21
CA GLU A 828 2.43 -34.59 5.92
C GLU A 828 2.48 -34.93 4.42
N MET A 829 2.13 -33.99 3.54
CA MET A 829 2.16 -34.16 2.07
C MET A 829 3.41 -33.56 1.43
N LEU A 830 4.16 -32.72 2.16
CA LEU A 830 5.27 -31.92 1.64
C LEU A 830 6.43 -32.76 1.10
N ASP A 831 6.50 -34.04 1.44
CA ASP A 831 7.52 -34.99 0.99
C ASP A 831 7.25 -35.60 -0.40
N VAL A 832 6.07 -35.36 -0.97
CA VAL A 832 5.68 -35.79 -2.33
C VAL A 832 5.76 -34.59 -3.28
N PRO A 833 6.77 -34.52 -4.17
CA PRO A 833 6.92 -33.42 -5.09
C PRO A 833 5.90 -33.51 -6.24
N LEU A 834 5.18 -32.42 -6.52
CA LEU A 834 4.18 -32.37 -7.59
C LEU A 834 4.67 -31.56 -8.79
N ILE A 835 4.49 -32.08 -10.00
CA ILE A 835 4.86 -31.45 -11.27
C ILE A 835 3.59 -31.04 -12.01
N PRO A 836 3.35 -29.75 -12.28
CA PRO A 836 2.12 -29.31 -12.93
C PRO A 836 2.17 -29.62 -14.44
N ARG A 837 1.23 -30.45 -14.94
CA ARG A 837 1.10 -30.75 -16.37
C ARG A 837 1.02 -29.48 -17.20
N ALA A 838 0.28 -28.47 -16.75
CA ALA A 838 0.07 -27.20 -17.45
C ALA A 838 1.35 -26.40 -17.79
N LEU A 839 2.49 -26.68 -17.15
CA LEU A 839 3.75 -25.93 -17.36
C LEU A 839 4.83 -26.71 -18.11
N ILE A 840 4.56 -27.96 -18.51
CA ILE A 840 5.52 -28.83 -19.20
C ILE A 840 4.98 -29.28 -20.56
N SER A 841 5.87 -29.72 -21.44
CA SER A 841 5.51 -30.30 -22.74
C SER A 841 4.94 -31.72 -22.60
N GLU A 842 4.21 -32.19 -23.63
CA GLU A 842 3.70 -33.56 -23.68
C GLU A 842 4.81 -34.61 -23.56
N ASP A 843 5.94 -34.39 -24.26
CA ASP A 843 7.10 -35.29 -24.23
C ASP A 843 7.74 -35.40 -22.83
N GLN A 844 7.64 -34.35 -22.03
CA GLN A 844 8.06 -34.36 -20.64
C GLN A 844 7.04 -35.07 -19.76
N ALA A 845 5.76 -34.79 -19.94
CA ALA A 845 4.66 -35.41 -19.19
C ALA A 845 4.61 -36.93 -19.40
N ALA A 846 4.86 -37.41 -20.61
CA ALA A 846 4.87 -38.84 -20.96
C ALA A 846 5.90 -39.66 -20.16
N ARG A 847 6.93 -39.03 -19.59
CA ARG A 847 7.99 -39.68 -18.81
C ARG A 847 7.63 -39.94 -17.35
N PHE A 848 6.48 -39.45 -16.89
CA PHE A 848 6.02 -39.65 -15.53
C PHE A 848 5.15 -40.91 -15.42
N GLU A 849 5.60 -41.83 -14.58
CA GLU A 849 4.86 -43.03 -14.20
C GLU A 849 3.78 -42.74 -13.16
N LEU A 850 4.10 -41.91 -12.16
CA LEU A 850 3.17 -41.52 -11.11
C LEU A 850 2.36 -40.30 -11.53
N ARG A 851 1.05 -40.42 -11.45
CA ARG A 851 0.08 -39.41 -11.90
C ARG A 851 -1.03 -39.24 -10.89
N THR A 852 -1.57 -38.04 -10.80
CA THR A 852 -2.77 -37.75 -10.02
C THR A 852 -3.49 -36.54 -10.56
N ASP A 853 -4.81 -36.55 -10.44
CA ASP A 853 -5.69 -35.40 -10.70
C ASP A 853 -6.09 -34.68 -9.40
N SER A 854 -5.75 -35.26 -8.23
CA SER A 854 -6.22 -34.78 -6.93
C SER A 854 -5.21 -34.98 -5.82
N ILE A 855 -5.01 -33.93 -5.04
CA ILE A 855 -4.11 -33.95 -3.87
C ILE A 855 -4.64 -34.80 -2.70
N THR A 856 -5.89 -35.27 -2.75
CA THR A 856 -6.41 -36.23 -1.76
C THR A 856 -5.98 -37.67 -2.06
N ARG A 857 -5.50 -37.94 -3.29
CA ARG A 857 -5.03 -39.25 -3.75
C ARG A 857 -3.59 -39.13 -4.27
N LEU A 858 -2.64 -38.98 -3.35
CA LEU A 858 -1.22 -38.83 -3.68
C LEU A 858 -0.51 -40.19 -3.65
N PRO A 859 0.00 -40.70 -4.79
CA PRO A 859 0.84 -41.88 -4.80
C PRO A 859 2.19 -41.57 -4.12
N ARG A 860 2.68 -42.50 -3.29
CA ARG A 860 3.96 -42.39 -2.59
C ARG A 860 4.88 -43.53 -2.99
N ARG A 861 6.06 -43.19 -3.51
CA ARG A 861 7.13 -44.14 -3.84
C ARG A 861 8.46 -43.58 -3.34
N PRO A 862 9.00 -44.07 -2.20
CA PRO A 862 10.25 -43.59 -1.64
C PRO A 862 11.43 -43.80 -2.59
N ILE A 863 12.41 -42.90 -2.52
CA ILE A 863 13.69 -43.03 -3.24
C ILE A 863 14.74 -43.58 -2.27
N GLU A 864 15.34 -44.71 -2.62
CA GLU A 864 16.30 -45.41 -1.76
C GLU A 864 17.75 -44.90 -1.89
N GLY A 865 18.49 -44.97 -0.78
CA GLY A 865 19.93 -44.70 -0.71
C GLY A 865 20.29 -43.29 -0.25
N SER A 866 21.42 -43.15 0.45
CA SER A 866 22.00 -41.86 0.80
C SER A 866 22.57 -41.16 -0.43
N CYS A 867 22.48 -39.83 -0.44
CA CYS A 867 23.10 -38.99 -1.46
C CYS A 867 23.53 -37.67 -0.83
N HIS A 868 24.73 -37.23 -1.18
CA HIS A 868 25.27 -35.96 -0.76
C HIS A 868 25.20 -34.95 -1.91
N VAL A 869 24.64 -33.78 -1.62
CA VAL A 869 24.55 -32.68 -2.57
C VAL A 869 25.01 -31.39 -1.91
N THR A 870 25.80 -30.61 -2.64
CA THR A 870 26.20 -29.26 -2.27
C THR A 870 25.77 -28.30 -3.37
N SER A 871 25.62 -27.03 -3.00
CA SER A 871 25.23 -25.99 -3.94
C SER A 871 25.86 -24.65 -3.62
N ARG A 872 26.21 -23.90 -4.66
CA ARG A 872 26.61 -22.50 -4.55
C ARG A 872 25.65 -21.63 -5.36
N ILE A 873 25.10 -20.61 -4.71
CA ILE A 873 24.13 -19.68 -5.27
C ILE A 873 24.84 -18.40 -5.71
N GLU A 874 24.67 -18.06 -6.97
CA GLU A 874 25.00 -16.75 -7.54
C GLU A 874 23.73 -16.13 -8.12
N GLN A 875 23.78 -14.83 -8.44
CA GLN A 875 22.60 -14.08 -8.89
C GLN A 875 21.90 -14.70 -10.12
N TYR A 876 22.66 -15.24 -11.06
CA TYR A 876 22.15 -15.83 -12.31
C TYR A 876 22.72 -17.22 -12.62
N ARG A 877 23.38 -17.85 -11.63
CA ARG A 877 23.97 -19.17 -11.75
C ARG A 877 23.75 -19.93 -10.44
N ILE A 878 23.43 -21.21 -10.54
CA ILE A 878 23.41 -22.13 -9.40
C ILE A 878 24.33 -23.28 -9.76
N HIS A 879 25.42 -23.43 -9.00
CA HIS A 879 26.32 -24.56 -9.12
C HIS A 879 25.82 -25.68 -8.21
N VAL A 880 25.76 -26.91 -8.72
CA VAL A 880 25.33 -28.10 -7.98
C VAL A 880 26.36 -29.20 -8.15
N GLU A 881 26.80 -29.78 -7.04
CA GLU A 881 27.60 -31.01 -7.03
C GLU A 881 26.84 -32.12 -6.32
N THR A 882 26.84 -33.32 -6.90
CA THR A 882 26.12 -34.48 -6.38
C THR A 882 26.90 -35.77 -6.61
N ASP A 883 26.82 -36.70 -5.67
CA ASP A 883 27.34 -38.06 -5.82
C ASP A 883 26.31 -39.04 -6.41
N CYS A 884 25.06 -38.61 -6.64
CA CYS A 884 23.97 -39.44 -7.15
C CYS A 884 23.32 -38.87 -8.44
N PRO A 885 24.08 -38.75 -9.56
CA PRO A 885 23.51 -38.32 -10.83
C PRO A 885 22.33 -39.21 -11.26
N GLY A 886 21.38 -38.62 -11.99
CA GLY A 886 20.14 -39.25 -12.45
C GLY A 886 18.98 -39.17 -11.44
N ARG A 887 19.27 -38.98 -10.15
CA ARG A 887 18.22 -38.85 -9.11
C ARG A 887 17.55 -37.47 -9.14
N PRO A 888 16.26 -37.36 -8.75
CA PRO A 888 15.54 -36.09 -8.69
C PRO A 888 16.05 -35.20 -7.55
N HIS A 889 16.59 -34.04 -7.90
CA HIS A 889 17.03 -33.00 -6.99
C HIS A 889 16.08 -31.80 -7.05
N ILE A 890 15.61 -31.34 -5.90
CA ILE A 890 14.79 -30.13 -5.73
C ILE A 890 15.73 -28.98 -5.41
N VAL A 891 15.70 -27.96 -6.25
CA VAL A 891 16.39 -26.68 -6.05
C VAL A 891 15.36 -25.70 -5.50
N LYS A 892 15.54 -25.27 -4.24
CA LYS A 892 14.68 -24.34 -3.49
C LYS A 892 14.77 -22.90 -3.97
N VAL A 893 14.72 -22.73 -5.29
CA VAL A 893 14.67 -21.47 -6.03
C VAL A 893 13.49 -21.58 -7.00
N SER A 894 12.64 -20.55 -7.09
CA SER A 894 11.43 -20.59 -7.90
C SER A 894 11.74 -20.89 -9.38
N TYR A 895 10.89 -21.67 -10.02
CA TYR A 895 11.01 -21.98 -11.44
C TYR A 895 10.59 -20.80 -12.32
N PHE A 896 11.34 -20.62 -13.41
CA PHE A 896 11.00 -19.71 -14.51
C PHE A 896 11.69 -20.19 -15.79
N PRO A 897 11.05 -20.10 -16.98
CA PRO A 897 11.51 -20.75 -18.23
C PRO A 897 12.79 -20.18 -18.86
N ARG A 898 13.56 -19.34 -18.14
CA ARG A 898 14.88 -18.82 -18.55
C ARG A 898 16.06 -19.58 -17.93
N TRP A 899 15.81 -20.44 -16.95
CA TRP A 899 16.81 -21.32 -16.37
C TRP A 899 17.15 -22.48 -17.32
N HIS A 900 18.44 -22.76 -17.51
CA HIS A 900 18.94 -23.85 -18.35
C HIS A 900 20.08 -24.58 -17.64
N ALA A 901 20.11 -25.92 -17.72
CA ALA A 901 21.23 -26.70 -17.22
C ALA A 901 22.33 -26.83 -18.30
N THR A 902 23.58 -26.69 -17.89
CA THR A 902 24.76 -26.75 -18.78
C THR A 902 25.05 -28.15 -19.33
N ASP A 903 24.69 -29.21 -18.60
CA ASP A 903 24.80 -30.62 -19.02
C ASP A 903 23.60 -31.09 -19.86
N GLY A 904 22.67 -30.18 -20.19
CA GLY A 904 21.44 -30.47 -20.89
C GLY A 904 20.43 -31.28 -20.08
N SER A 905 20.55 -31.31 -18.75
CA SER A 905 19.49 -31.78 -17.85
C SER A 905 18.23 -30.96 -18.02
N GLN A 906 17.07 -31.60 -17.88
CA GLN A 906 15.80 -30.89 -17.88
C GLN A 906 15.60 -30.20 -16.53
N ILE A 907 15.11 -28.96 -16.57
CA ILE A 907 14.64 -28.23 -15.40
C ILE A 907 13.11 -28.19 -15.47
N LEU A 908 12.44 -28.75 -14.48
CA LEU A 908 10.98 -28.85 -14.41
C LEU A 908 10.46 -27.99 -13.24
N PRO A 909 9.26 -27.39 -13.35
CA PRO A 909 8.59 -26.79 -12.19
C PRO A 909 8.16 -27.88 -11.20
N VAL A 910 8.32 -27.64 -9.91
CA VAL A 910 7.90 -28.55 -8.83
C VAL A 910 7.27 -27.79 -7.67
N SER A 911 6.32 -28.41 -6.96
CA SER A 911 5.68 -27.80 -5.80
C SER A 911 6.70 -27.39 -4.71
N PRO A 912 6.46 -26.28 -3.97
CA PRO A 912 5.34 -25.34 -4.15
C PRO A 912 5.48 -24.47 -5.40
N SER A 913 6.71 -24.11 -5.81
CA SER A 913 6.98 -23.43 -7.10
C SER A 913 8.46 -23.50 -7.52
N PHE A 914 9.21 -24.44 -6.95
CA PHE A 914 10.65 -24.64 -7.10
C PHE A 914 11.03 -25.27 -8.45
N MET A 915 12.34 -25.51 -8.63
CA MET A 915 12.88 -26.25 -9.76
C MET A 915 13.21 -27.69 -9.35
N LEU A 916 12.91 -28.64 -10.23
CA LEU A 916 13.37 -30.02 -10.17
C LEU A 916 14.37 -30.28 -11.30
N ILE A 917 15.51 -30.89 -10.98
CA ILE A 917 16.51 -31.34 -11.95
C ILE A 917 16.86 -32.80 -11.73
N ARG A 918 17.28 -33.49 -12.79
CA ARG A 918 17.93 -34.81 -12.74
C ARG A 918 19.31 -34.68 -13.37
N PRO A 919 20.37 -34.35 -12.59
CA PRO A 919 21.71 -34.09 -13.12
C PRO A 919 22.23 -35.28 -13.91
N LYS A 920 22.82 -35.06 -15.08
CA LYS A 920 23.45 -36.15 -15.86
C LYS A 920 24.86 -36.46 -15.37
N GLY A 921 25.54 -35.45 -14.84
CA GLY A 921 26.89 -35.56 -14.29
C GLY A 921 26.94 -35.28 -12.78
N ARG A 922 28.14 -35.42 -12.20
CA ARG A 922 28.42 -35.12 -10.78
C ARG A 922 28.43 -33.61 -10.47
N SER A 923 28.54 -32.78 -11.50
CA SER A 923 28.53 -31.32 -11.38
C SER A 923 27.69 -30.73 -12.51
N VAL A 924 26.83 -29.77 -12.19
CA VAL A 924 25.98 -29.07 -13.15
C VAL A 924 25.77 -27.61 -12.74
N ASP A 925 25.93 -26.70 -13.70
CA ASP A 925 25.50 -25.32 -13.56
C ASP A 925 24.10 -25.12 -14.13
N LEU A 926 23.21 -24.51 -13.36
CA LEU A 926 21.96 -23.93 -13.84
C LEU A 926 22.19 -22.45 -14.10
N VAL A 927 21.90 -21.97 -15.31
CA VAL A 927 22.19 -20.59 -15.75
C VAL A 927 20.92 -19.93 -16.25
N TYR A 928 20.67 -18.70 -15.78
CA TYR A 928 19.54 -17.88 -16.22
C TYR A 928 19.94 -17.03 -17.44
N ARG A 929 19.28 -17.25 -18.58
CA ARG A 929 19.59 -16.57 -19.86
C ARG A 929 18.37 -16.39 -20.75
N ARG A 930 18.50 -15.59 -21.83
CA ARG A 930 17.43 -15.40 -22.83
C ARG A 930 17.04 -16.71 -23.51
N ASN A 931 15.76 -16.84 -23.84
CA ASN A 931 15.27 -17.91 -24.70
C ASN A 931 14.92 -17.37 -26.11
N ALA A 932 14.33 -18.22 -26.97
CA ALA A 932 14.05 -17.84 -28.35
C ALA A 932 13.08 -16.65 -28.49
N ILE A 933 12.02 -16.58 -27.66
CA ILE A 933 11.03 -15.49 -27.74
C ILE A 933 11.63 -14.14 -27.31
N ASP A 934 12.59 -14.14 -26.39
CA ASP A 934 13.36 -12.94 -26.02
C ASP A 934 14.15 -12.40 -27.21
N TRP A 935 14.84 -13.29 -27.95
CA TRP A 935 15.61 -12.90 -29.13
C TRP A 935 14.73 -12.38 -30.27
N ILE A 936 13.60 -13.01 -30.53
CA ILE A 936 12.62 -12.53 -31.52
C ILE A 936 12.13 -11.13 -31.13
N GLY A 937 11.77 -10.93 -29.87
CA GLY A 937 11.36 -9.63 -29.34
C GLY A 937 12.42 -8.55 -29.58
N LEU A 938 13.69 -8.85 -29.28
CA LEU A 938 14.81 -7.95 -29.49
C LEU A 938 15.02 -7.59 -30.96
N VAL A 939 14.98 -8.57 -31.87
CA VAL A 939 15.13 -8.35 -33.32
C VAL A 939 14.03 -7.44 -33.85
N LEU A 940 12.78 -7.67 -33.44
CA LEU A 940 11.65 -6.81 -33.83
C LEU A 940 11.80 -5.37 -33.28
N THR A 941 12.32 -5.22 -32.07
CA THR A 941 12.65 -3.91 -31.51
C THR A 941 13.76 -3.20 -32.28
N LEU A 942 14.81 -3.91 -32.69
CA LEU A 942 15.85 -3.34 -33.55
C LEU A 942 15.29 -2.88 -34.91
N ILE A 943 14.40 -3.67 -35.53
CA ILE A 943 13.67 -3.25 -36.73
C ILE A 943 12.87 -1.98 -36.46
N GLY A 944 12.15 -1.92 -35.34
CA GLY A 944 11.41 -0.72 -34.90
C GLY A 944 12.30 0.52 -34.78
N LEU A 945 13.49 0.38 -34.18
CA LEU A 945 14.47 1.46 -34.05
C LEU A 945 15.00 1.93 -35.41
N VAL A 946 15.28 1.02 -36.34
CA VAL A 946 15.70 1.37 -37.72
C VAL A 946 14.59 2.10 -38.46
N VAL A 947 13.35 1.59 -38.42
CA VAL A 947 12.17 2.24 -39.02
C VAL A 947 11.99 3.64 -38.44
N LEU A 948 12.07 3.77 -37.12
CA LEU A 948 11.98 5.04 -36.41
C LEU A 948 13.07 6.03 -36.86
N ALA A 949 14.33 5.60 -36.91
CA ALA A 949 15.46 6.43 -37.35
C ALA A 949 15.28 6.93 -38.80
N VAL A 950 14.90 6.04 -39.72
CA VAL A 950 14.61 6.41 -41.11
C VAL A 950 13.47 7.41 -41.19
N CYS A 951 12.39 7.20 -40.43
CA CYS A 951 11.27 8.13 -40.37
C CYS A 951 11.67 9.47 -39.73
N LEU A 952 12.53 9.50 -38.71
CA LEU A 952 13.04 10.75 -38.14
C LEU A 952 13.85 11.54 -39.17
N LEU A 953 14.69 10.89 -39.97
CA LEU A 953 15.57 11.51 -40.95
C LEU A 953 14.86 11.91 -42.26
N ARG A 954 13.85 11.16 -42.72
CA ARG A 954 13.25 11.33 -44.05
C ARG A 954 11.73 11.55 -43.98
N ARG A 955 11.27 12.77 -44.32
CA ARG A 955 9.81 13.08 -44.40
C ARG A 955 9.06 12.18 -45.39
N SER A 956 9.65 11.88 -46.55
CA SER A 956 9.03 10.99 -47.54
C SER A 956 8.85 9.54 -47.06
N ALA A 957 9.65 9.09 -46.09
CA ALA A 957 9.47 7.78 -45.46
C ALA A 957 8.27 7.79 -44.51
N ARG A 958 8.05 8.88 -43.76
CA ARG A 958 6.87 9.08 -42.89
C ARG A 958 5.58 8.93 -43.69
N ASP A 959 5.45 9.68 -44.78
CA ASP A 959 4.23 9.69 -45.60
C ASP A 959 3.99 8.37 -46.33
N ARG A 960 5.07 7.64 -46.69
CA ARG A 960 4.95 6.31 -47.30
C ARG A 960 4.45 5.28 -46.28
N LEU A 961 5.03 5.26 -45.07
CA LEU A 961 4.64 4.34 -44.02
C LEU A 961 3.19 4.57 -43.56
N GLU A 962 2.80 5.82 -43.29
CA GLU A 962 1.41 6.16 -42.94
C GLU A 962 0.41 5.66 -44.00
N ARG A 963 0.70 5.91 -45.28
CA ARG A 963 -0.18 5.49 -46.38
C ARG A 963 -0.22 3.97 -46.52
N ALA A 964 0.92 3.30 -46.39
CA ALA A 964 1.00 1.84 -46.49
C ALA A 964 0.16 1.17 -45.39
N LEU A 965 0.30 1.61 -44.14
CA LEU A 965 -0.41 1.04 -43.00
C LEU A 965 -1.91 1.40 -42.96
N ALA A 966 -2.29 2.58 -43.45
CA ALA A 966 -3.70 3.00 -43.46
C ALA A 966 -4.52 2.44 -44.64
N ARG A 967 -3.86 2.01 -45.73
CA ARG A 967 -4.51 1.50 -46.96
C ARG A 967 -5.54 0.39 -46.69
N PRO A 968 -5.24 -0.66 -45.89
CA PRO A 968 -6.21 -1.73 -45.62
C PRO A 968 -7.49 -1.24 -44.92
N TRP A 969 -7.40 -0.16 -44.15
CA TRP A 969 -8.49 0.38 -43.33
C TRP A 969 -9.31 1.48 -44.02
N ALA A 970 -8.90 1.93 -45.22
CA ALA A 970 -9.50 3.08 -45.88
C ALA A 970 -11.01 2.92 -46.12
N GLY A 971 -11.45 1.73 -46.54
CA GLY A 971 -12.87 1.41 -46.77
C GLY A 971 -13.70 1.45 -45.49
N VAL A 972 -13.18 0.87 -44.40
CA VAL A 972 -13.83 0.87 -43.08
C VAL A 972 -13.96 2.29 -42.55
N LEU A 973 -12.89 3.08 -42.60
CA LEU A 973 -12.89 4.48 -42.14
C LEU A 973 -13.87 5.34 -42.96
N ALA A 974 -13.96 5.14 -44.28
CA ALA A 974 -14.94 5.82 -45.12
C ALA A 974 -16.39 5.49 -44.70
N ALA A 975 -16.66 4.22 -44.41
CA ALA A 975 -17.99 3.78 -43.97
C ALA A 975 -18.35 4.38 -42.61
N MET A 976 -17.42 4.38 -41.65
CA MET A 976 -17.59 5.02 -40.34
C MET A 976 -17.87 6.51 -40.46
N GLU A 977 -17.12 7.22 -41.31
CA GLU A 977 -17.30 8.66 -41.55
C GLU A 977 -18.67 9.00 -42.16
N ARG A 978 -19.14 8.19 -43.13
CA ARG A 978 -20.47 8.33 -43.74
C ARG A 978 -21.60 8.12 -42.74
N ARG A 979 -21.46 7.12 -41.85
CA ARG A 979 -22.48 6.74 -40.87
C ARG A 979 -22.32 7.41 -39.51
N ARG A 980 -21.45 8.42 -39.38
CA ARG A 980 -21.08 9.03 -38.08
C ARG A 980 -22.25 9.49 -37.21
N LYS A 981 -23.33 10.01 -37.81
CA LYS A 981 -24.52 10.49 -37.07
C LYS A 981 -25.27 9.37 -36.33
N VAL A 982 -25.15 8.13 -36.82
CA VAL A 982 -25.76 6.93 -36.22
C VAL A 982 -24.73 6.18 -35.37
N LEU A 983 -23.51 6.02 -35.88
CA LEU A 983 -22.49 5.21 -35.24
C LEU A 983 -21.99 5.80 -33.91
N ALA A 984 -21.84 7.13 -33.81
CA ALA A 984 -21.39 7.78 -32.59
C ALA A 984 -22.31 7.54 -31.38
N PRO A 985 -23.64 7.79 -31.44
CA PRO A 985 -24.52 7.51 -30.30
C PRO A 985 -24.64 6.01 -30.00
N VAL A 986 -24.66 5.15 -31.04
CA VAL A 986 -24.67 3.68 -30.84
C VAL A 986 -23.42 3.23 -30.10
N LEU A 987 -22.24 3.75 -30.43
CA LEU A 987 -20.99 3.40 -29.76
C LEU A 987 -21.02 3.80 -28.28
N VAL A 988 -21.55 4.98 -27.94
CA VAL A 988 -21.73 5.39 -26.54
C VAL A 988 -22.65 4.40 -25.80
N LEU A 989 -23.81 4.09 -26.39
CA LEU A 989 -24.77 3.15 -25.78
C LEU A 989 -24.16 1.75 -25.59
N VAL A 990 -23.39 1.26 -26.56
CA VAL A 990 -22.68 -0.01 -26.48
C VAL A 990 -21.62 0.03 -25.37
N LEU A 991 -20.79 1.07 -25.31
CA LEU A 991 -19.76 1.20 -24.28
C LEU A 991 -20.35 1.28 -22.87
N VAL A 992 -21.43 2.06 -22.70
CA VAL A 992 -22.16 2.15 -21.43
C VAL A 992 -22.83 0.82 -21.09
N GLY A 993 -23.44 0.15 -22.08
CA GLY A 993 -24.05 -1.17 -21.92
C GLY A 993 -23.03 -2.24 -21.52
N ILE A 994 -21.85 -2.27 -22.14
CA ILE A 994 -20.74 -3.16 -21.78
C ILE A 994 -20.25 -2.86 -20.36
N ALA A 995 -20.04 -1.59 -20.01
CA ALA A 995 -19.60 -1.20 -18.67
C ALA A 995 -20.65 -1.58 -17.59
N ALA A 996 -21.93 -1.35 -17.87
CA ALA A 996 -23.04 -1.73 -16.99
C ALA A 996 -23.15 -3.26 -16.85
N GLY A 997 -23.10 -3.99 -17.97
CA GLY A 997 -23.11 -5.45 -18.01
C GLY A 997 -21.91 -6.06 -17.27
N THR A 998 -20.72 -5.50 -17.46
CA THR A 998 -19.50 -5.88 -16.71
C THR A 998 -19.72 -5.72 -15.20
N ARG A 999 -20.27 -4.57 -14.76
CA ARG A 999 -20.50 -4.31 -13.34
C ARG A 999 -21.59 -5.19 -12.74
N TYR A 1000 -22.57 -5.58 -13.55
CA TYR A 1000 -23.59 -6.55 -13.18
C TYR A 1000 -22.98 -7.94 -13.00
N HIS A 1001 -22.23 -8.44 -13.99
CA HIS A 1001 -21.56 -9.75 -13.93
C HIS A 1001 -20.58 -9.86 -12.76
N LEU A 1002 -19.75 -8.85 -12.51
CA LEU A 1002 -18.82 -8.88 -11.37
C LEU A 1002 -19.51 -8.88 -10.00
N ARG A 1003 -20.79 -8.52 -9.95
CA ARG A 1003 -21.62 -8.55 -8.74
C ARG A 1003 -22.51 -9.79 -8.66
N SER A 1004 -22.62 -10.61 -9.72
CA SER A 1004 -23.52 -11.78 -9.74
C SER A 1004 -23.09 -12.82 -8.73
N ASP A 1005 -21.79 -13.08 -8.60
CA ASP A 1005 -21.24 -14.02 -7.62
C ASP A 1005 -21.63 -13.62 -6.18
N GLU A 1006 -21.48 -12.35 -5.83
CA GLU A 1006 -21.90 -11.86 -4.51
C GLU A 1006 -23.41 -11.88 -4.29
N TRP A 1007 -24.18 -11.81 -5.37
CA TRP A 1007 -25.63 -11.90 -5.30
C TRP A 1007 -26.08 -13.35 -5.07
N GLN A 1008 -25.51 -14.32 -5.80
CA GLN A 1008 -25.77 -15.75 -5.61
C GLN A 1008 -25.45 -16.20 -4.18
N TYR A 1009 -24.27 -15.86 -3.66
CA TYR A 1009 -23.92 -16.16 -2.27
C TYR A 1009 -24.88 -15.51 -1.27
N ARG A 1010 -25.33 -14.27 -1.52
CA ARG A 1010 -26.31 -13.59 -0.66
C ARG A 1010 -27.66 -14.28 -0.66
N GLN A 1011 -28.14 -14.72 -1.82
CA GLN A 1011 -29.38 -15.49 -1.90
C GLN A 1011 -29.27 -16.82 -1.14
N ALA A 1012 -28.14 -17.53 -1.27
CA ALA A 1012 -27.90 -18.75 -0.52
C ALA A 1012 -27.95 -18.50 1.01
N GLN A 1013 -27.31 -17.42 1.47
CA GLN A 1013 -27.36 -16.98 2.88
C GLN A 1013 -28.77 -16.61 3.34
N GLU A 1014 -29.56 -15.93 2.51
CA GLU A 1014 -30.94 -15.54 2.80
C GLU A 1014 -31.83 -16.77 2.93
N ALA A 1015 -31.77 -17.71 1.98
CA ALA A 1015 -32.49 -18.98 2.04
C ALA A 1015 -32.12 -19.80 3.29
N TYR A 1016 -30.83 -19.90 3.60
CA TYR A 1016 -30.34 -20.59 4.80
C TYR A 1016 -30.88 -19.96 6.09
N ARG A 1017 -30.87 -18.63 6.20
CA ARG A 1017 -31.41 -17.90 7.37
C ARG A 1017 -32.92 -18.04 7.48
N ALA A 1018 -33.63 -18.11 6.35
CA ALA A 1018 -35.06 -18.39 6.29
C ALA A 1018 -35.41 -19.86 6.60
N ARG A 1019 -34.40 -20.73 6.77
CA ARG A 1019 -34.55 -22.19 6.92
C ARG A 1019 -35.21 -22.88 5.73
N ASP A 1020 -35.17 -22.26 4.55
CA ASP A 1020 -35.50 -22.91 3.29
C ASP A 1020 -34.29 -23.74 2.85
N PHE A 1021 -34.17 -24.92 3.45
CA PHE A 1021 -33.00 -25.78 3.29
C PHE A 1021 -32.89 -26.38 1.89
N GLU A 1022 -34.01 -26.63 1.19
CA GLU A 1022 -34.01 -27.12 -0.19
C GLU A 1022 -33.39 -26.09 -1.13
N ARG A 1023 -33.88 -24.83 -1.06
CA ARG A 1023 -33.33 -23.76 -1.88
C ARG A 1023 -31.91 -23.40 -1.48
N ALA A 1024 -31.59 -23.41 -0.19
CA ALA A 1024 -30.23 -23.17 0.29
C ALA A 1024 -29.25 -24.24 -0.21
N ALA A 1025 -29.66 -25.52 -0.25
CA ALA A 1025 -28.81 -26.61 -0.73
C ALA A 1025 -28.47 -26.43 -2.21
N GLU A 1026 -29.47 -26.11 -3.05
CA GLU A 1026 -29.28 -25.82 -4.48
C GLU A 1026 -28.31 -24.65 -4.67
N LEU A 1027 -28.60 -23.50 -4.05
CA LEU A 1027 -27.80 -22.28 -4.21
C LEU A 1027 -26.38 -22.41 -3.68
N PHE A 1028 -26.17 -23.09 -2.53
CA PHE A 1028 -24.82 -23.33 -2.04
C PHE A 1028 -24.07 -24.37 -2.87
N SER A 1029 -24.74 -25.43 -3.35
CA SER A 1029 -24.13 -26.43 -4.24
C SER A 1029 -23.62 -25.78 -5.52
N ASP A 1030 -24.43 -24.93 -6.14
CA ASP A 1030 -24.04 -24.16 -7.33
C ASP A 1030 -22.88 -23.22 -7.03
N TRP A 1031 -22.91 -22.55 -5.88
CA TRP A 1031 -21.85 -21.64 -5.46
C TRP A 1031 -20.50 -22.36 -5.31
N ILE A 1032 -20.47 -23.52 -4.64
CA ILE A 1032 -19.23 -24.25 -4.36
C ILE A 1032 -18.71 -25.07 -5.55
N ALA A 1033 -19.47 -25.17 -6.64
CA ALA A 1033 -19.08 -25.89 -7.85
C ALA A 1033 -17.83 -25.28 -8.51
N THR A 1034 -17.64 -23.97 -8.37
CA THR A 1034 -16.36 -23.32 -8.71
C THR A 1034 -15.49 -23.26 -7.48
N ASP A 1035 -14.32 -23.87 -7.56
CA ASP A 1035 -13.47 -24.02 -6.41
C ASP A 1035 -12.68 -22.75 -6.09
N ARG A 1036 -12.68 -22.33 -4.82
CA ARG A 1036 -12.15 -21.04 -4.37
C ARG A 1036 -11.55 -21.17 -2.98
N ASP A 1037 -10.36 -20.63 -2.76
CA ASP A 1037 -9.78 -20.58 -1.42
C ASP A 1037 -10.17 -19.31 -0.66
N THR A 1038 -11.46 -19.17 -0.33
CA THR A 1038 -11.98 -17.98 0.38
C THR A 1038 -12.74 -18.35 1.64
N PHE A 1039 -12.79 -17.43 2.61
CA PHE A 1039 -13.64 -17.59 3.80
C PHE A 1039 -15.13 -17.79 3.44
N LYS A 1040 -15.60 -17.22 2.32
CA LYS A 1040 -16.96 -17.44 1.82
C LYS A 1040 -17.17 -18.89 1.37
N GLN A 1041 -16.18 -19.49 0.69
CA GLN A 1041 -16.22 -20.91 0.32
C GLN A 1041 -16.29 -21.81 1.56
N ALA A 1042 -15.42 -21.56 2.55
CA ALA A 1042 -15.43 -22.31 3.81
C ALA A 1042 -16.79 -22.20 4.53
N THR A 1043 -17.35 -20.98 4.61
CA THR A 1043 -18.69 -20.75 5.18
C THR A 1043 -19.77 -21.49 4.40
N ALA A 1044 -19.73 -21.45 3.06
CA ALA A 1044 -20.71 -22.13 2.21
C ALA A 1044 -20.67 -23.64 2.40
N LEU A 1045 -19.48 -24.26 2.43
CA LEU A 1045 -19.32 -25.68 2.71
C LEU A 1045 -19.86 -26.03 4.11
N TYR A 1046 -19.48 -25.26 5.13
CA TYR A 1046 -19.97 -25.49 6.50
C TYR A 1046 -21.49 -25.49 6.58
N GLN A 1047 -22.13 -24.47 6.00
CA GLN A 1047 -23.57 -24.31 6.02
C GLN A 1047 -24.28 -25.34 5.12
N LEU A 1048 -23.73 -25.67 3.96
CA LEU A 1048 -24.28 -26.71 3.09
C LEU A 1048 -24.29 -28.08 3.78
N GLY A 1049 -23.23 -28.44 4.50
CA GLY A 1049 -23.20 -29.70 5.26
C GLY A 1049 -24.26 -29.72 6.37
N ILE A 1050 -24.54 -28.58 7.02
CA ILE A 1050 -25.66 -28.46 7.96
C ILE A 1050 -26.99 -28.66 7.22
N THR A 1051 -27.19 -27.94 6.12
CA THR A 1051 -28.40 -28.00 5.28
C THR A 1051 -28.71 -29.43 4.84
N TYR A 1052 -27.73 -30.18 4.31
CA TYR A 1052 -27.92 -31.60 3.97
C TYR A 1052 -28.27 -32.46 5.18
N GLY A 1053 -27.65 -32.19 6.33
CA GLY A 1053 -27.99 -32.86 7.58
C GLY A 1053 -29.44 -32.61 8.01
N GLU A 1054 -29.94 -31.38 7.89
CA GLU A 1054 -31.33 -31.04 8.22
C GLU A 1054 -32.34 -31.60 7.19
N LEU A 1055 -31.94 -31.76 5.93
CA LEU A 1055 -32.73 -32.41 4.87
C LEU A 1055 -32.75 -33.95 4.95
N GLY A 1056 -32.14 -34.55 5.98
CA GLY A 1056 -32.06 -36.01 6.09
C GLY A 1056 -31.14 -36.66 5.06
N ARG A 1057 -30.13 -35.96 4.56
CA ARG A 1057 -29.12 -36.45 3.60
C ARG A 1057 -27.74 -36.59 4.28
N PRO A 1058 -27.56 -37.52 5.23
CA PRO A 1058 -26.35 -37.57 6.07
C PRO A 1058 -25.06 -37.88 5.29
N ALA A 1059 -25.12 -38.69 4.22
CA ALA A 1059 -23.94 -38.99 3.40
C ALA A 1059 -23.39 -37.73 2.70
N ALA A 1060 -24.25 -36.94 2.08
CA ALA A 1060 -23.86 -35.68 1.44
C ALA A 1060 -23.35 -34.65 2.46
N ALA A 1061 -23.94 -34.62 3.67
CA ALA A 1061 -23.46 -33.77 4.74
C ALA A 1061 -22.03 -34.13 5.19
N ILE A 1062 -21.73 -35.43 5.32
CA ILE A 1062 -20.40 -35.92 5.67
C ILE A 1062 -19.39 -35.53 4.60
N GLU A 1063 -19.68 -35.78 3.33
CA GLU A 1063 -18.79 -35.47 2.21
C GLU A 1063 -18.39 -33.98 2.22
N VAL A 1064 -19.37 -33.08 2.35
CA VAL A 1064 -19.13 -31.63 2.37
C VAL A 1064 -18.32 -31.20 3.60
N HIS A 1065 -18.59 -31.76 4.78
CA HIS A 1065 -17.87 -31.44 6.01
C HIS A 1065 -16.44 -32.00 6.04
N GLU A 1066 -16.20 -33.17 5.46
CA GLU A 1066 -14.85 -33.70 5.28
C GLU A 1066 -14.06 -32.88 4.26
N ARG A 1067 -14.69 -32.49 3.14
CA ARG A 1067 -14.13 -31.54 2.19
C ARG A 1067 -13.74 -30.22 2.86
N LEU A 1068 -14.61 -29.64 3.69
CA LEU A 1068 -14.31 -28.43 4.46
C LEU A 1068 -13.06 -28.58 5.33
N ARG A 1069 -12.95 -29.68 6.08
CA ARG A 1069 -11.80 -29.92 6.98
C ARG A 1069 -10.50 -30.08 6.21
N PHE A 1070 -10.54 -30.74 5.07
CA PHE A 1070 -9.37 -30.92 4.21
C PHE A 1070 -8.96 -29.62 3.50
N GLU A 1071 -9.92 -28.88 2.95
CA GLU A 1071 -9.64 -27.69 2.16
C GLU A 1071 -9.40 -26.43 3.01
N PHE A 1072 -9.89 -26.38 4.24
CA PHE A 1072 -9.79 -25.20 5.11
C PHE A 1072 -9.38 -25.57 6.54
N PRO A 1073 -8.24 -26.27 6.74
CA PRO A 1073 -7.79 -26.69 8.07
C PRO A 1073 -7.51 -25.50 9.01
N ASN A 1074 -7.30 -24.31 8.44
CA ASN A 1074 -7.00 -23.05 9.12
C ASN A 1074 -8.24 -22.21 9.50
N VAL A 1075 -9.45 -22.58 9.06
CA VAL A 1075 -10.67 -21.81 9.34
C VAL A 1075 -11.40 -22.38 10.55
N ASP A 1076 -11.87 -21.52 11.46
CA ASP A 1076 -12.46 -21.91 12.75
C ASP A 1076 -13.92 -22.38 12.63
N TYR A 1077 -14.12 -23.52 11.96
CA TYR A 1077 -15.36 -24.30 11.97
C TYR A 1077 -15.18 -25.67 12.64
N GLY A 1078 -14.02 -25.94 13.23
CA GLY A 1078 -13.62 -27.27 13.71
C GLY A 1078 -14.61 -27.90 14.69
N ALA A 1079 -14.96 -27.20 15.77
CA ALA A 1079 -15.88 -27.71 16.79
C ALA A 1079 -17.28 -28.04 16.23
N GLY A 1080 -17.86 -27.13 15.44
CA GLY A 1080 -19.17 -27.36 14.82
C GLY A 1080 -19.12 -28.49 13.79
N THR A 1081 -18.07 -28.53 12.96
CA THR A 1081 -17.89 -29.54 11.93
C THR A 1081 -17.73 -30.94 12.53
N LEU A 1082 -16.93 -31.09 13.59
CA LEU A 1082 -16.77 -32.37 14.30
C LEU A 1082 -18.09 -32.85 14.91
N PHE A 1083 -18.88 -31.95 15.52
CA PHE A 1083 -20.21 -32.29 16.01
C PHE A 1083 -21.12 -32.80 14.89
N HIS A 1084 -21.18 -32.08 13.76
CA HIS A 1084 -22.04 -32.46 12.64
C HIS A 1084 -21.57 -33.75 11.97
N LEU A 1085 -20.26 -34.02 11.87
CA LEU A 1085 -19.72 -35.29 11.42
C LEU A 1085 -20.13 -36.43 12.36
N ALA A 1086 -19.92 -36.29 13.67
CA ALA A 1086 -20.34 -37.29 14.66
C ALA A 1086 -21.84 -37.60 14.55
N ARG A 1087 -22.68 -36.56 14.44
CA ARG A 1087 -24.13 -36.68 14.28
C ARG A 1087 -24.53 -37.42 12.99
N ASN A 1088 -23.93 -37.07 11.86
CA ASN A 1088 -24.31 -37.66 10.57
C ASN A 1088 -23.78 -39.09 10.39
N TYR A 1089 -22.58 -39.40 10.89
CA TYR A 1089 -22.08 -40.79 10.92
C TYR A 1089 -22.93 -41.67 11.84
N HIS A 1090 -23.38 -41.16 12.99
CA HIS A 1090 -24.33 -41.85 13.85
C HIS A 1090 -25.66 -42.13 13.13
N ARG A 1091 -26.19 -41.17 12.36
CA ARG A 1091 -27.40 -41.35 11.53
C ARG A 1091 -27.23 -42.39 10.40
N LEU A 1092 -26.00 -42.62 9.93
CA LEU A 1092 -25.67 -43.70 8.98
C LEU A 1092 -25.38 -45.05 9.67
N ASN A 1093 -25.53 -45.13 10.99
CA ASN A 1093 -25.17 -46.31 11.79
C ASN A 1093 -23.67 -46.68 11.74
N GLU A 1094 -22.80 -45.72 11.41
CA GLU A 1094 -21.33 -45.88 11.44
C GLU A 1094 -20.76 -45.42 12.80
N ILE A 1095 -21.12 -46.17 13.85
CA ILE A 1095 -20.91 -45.78 15.26
C ILE A 1095 -19.44 -45.54 15.60
N GLU A 1096 -18.51 -46.35 15.08
CA GLU A 1096 -17.08 -46.20 15.38
C GLU A 1096 -16.50 -44.88 14.85
N ARG A 1097 -16.91 -44.47 13.63
CA ARG A 1097 -16.51 -43.16 13.09
C ARG A 1097 -17.18 -42.02 13.83
N ALA A 1098 -18.44 -42.19 14.23
CA ALA A 1098 -19.15 -41.21 15.04
C ALA A 1098 -18.45 -40.98 16.39
N LYS A 1099 -18.07 -42.07 17.10
CA LYS A 1099 -17.29 -42.04 18.34
C LYS A 1099 -15.92 -41.39 18.14
N LYS A 1100 -15.22 -41.68 17.03
CA LYS A 1100 -13.94 -41.04 16.71
C LYS A 1100 -14.05 -39.51 16.64
N TYR A 1101 -15.04 -38.99 15.92
CA TYR A 1101 -15.22 -37.53 15.80
C TYR A 1101 -15.77 -36.89 17.09
N ALA A 1102 -16.61 -37.61 17.83
CA ALA A 1102 -17.06 -37.21 19.16
C ALA A 1102 -15.89 -37.08 20.15
N ALA A 1103 -15.00 -38.07 20.19
CA ALA A 1103 -13.80 -38.05 21.01
C ALA A 1103 -12.87 -36.90 20.61
N GLN A 1104 -12.65 -36.69 19.31
CA GLN A 1104 -11.86 -35.56 18.82
C GLN A 1104 -12.46 -34.21 19.22
N LEU A 1105 -13.79 -34.03 19.14
CA LEU A 1105 -14.47 -32.81 19.58
C LEU A 1105 -14.25 -32.54 21.06
N LEU A 1106 -14.30 -33.59 21.90
CA LEU A 1106 -14.13 -33.47 23.34
C LEU A 1106 -12.67 -33.21 23.74
N ALA A 1107 -11.72 -33.81 23.01
CA ALA A 1107 -10.28 -33.59 23.23
C ALA A 1107 -9.86 -32.17 22.81
N ASP A 1108 -10.21 -31.77 21.59
CA ASP A 1108 -9.72 -30.52 21.00
C ASP A 1108 -10.56 -29.30 21.44
N TYR A 1109 -11.85 -29.50 21.76
CA TYR A 1109 -12.81 -28.41 22.04
C TYR A 1109 -13.76 -28.72 23.21
N GLY A 1110 -13.30 -29.42 24.24
CA GLY A 1110 -14.14 -29.90 25.35
C GLY A 1110 -14.93 -28.84 26.13
N SER A 1111 -14.48 -27.57 26.11
CA SER A 1111 -15.17 -26.43 26.73
C SER A 1111 -16.16 -25.70 25.79
N SER A 1112 -16.24 -26.10 24.52
CA SER A 1112 -17.09 -25.46 23.53
C SER A 1112 -18.58 -25.76 23.73
N GLY A 1113 -19.45 -24.86 23.28
CA GLY A 1113 -20.90 -25.10 23.25
C GLY A 1113 -21.28 -26.32 22.40
N TRP A 1114 -20.48 -26.67 21.39
CA TRP A 1114 -20.66 -27.87 20.57
C TRP A 1114 -20.35 -29.16 21.32
N ALA A 1115 -19.31 -29.18 22.16
CA ALA A 1115 -19.02 -30.31 23.04
C ALA A 1115 -20.13 -30.53 24.07
N GLN A 1116 -20.68 -29.45 24.66
CA GLN A 1116 -21.84 -29.54 25.55
C GLN A 1116 -23.09 -30.06 24.81
N ARG A 1117 -23.30 -29.60 23.57
CA ARG A 1117 -24.38 -30.07 22.70
C ARG A 1117 -24.25 -31.56 22.36
N LEU A 1118 -23.05 -32.04 22.03
CA LEU A 1118 -22.75 -33.45 21.79
C LEU A 1118 -23.20 -34.31 22.98
N LYS A 1119 -22.79 -33.94 24.20
CA LYS A 1119 -23.15 -34.67 25.43
C LYS A 1119 -24.65 -34.75 25.67
N ARG A 1120 -25.39 -33.74 25.22
CA ARG A 1120 -26.86 -33.66 25.38
C ARG A 1120 -27.62 -34.42 24.29
N GLU A 1121 -27.18 -34.29 23.04
CA GLU A 1121 -27.92 -34.82 21.87
C GLU A 1121 -27.50 -36.23 21.44
N LEU A 1122 -26.26 -36.66 21.77
CA LEU A 1122 -25.68 -37.96 21.41
C LEU A 1122 -24.88 -38.55 22.59
N PRO A 1123 -25.52 -38.82 23.75
CA PRO A 1123 -24.82 -39.26 24.96
C PRO A 1123 -24.16 -40.64 24.82
N ASP A 1124 -24.71 -41.49 23.96
CA ASP A 1124 -24.22 -42.84 23.62
C ASP A 1124 -22.84 -42.83 22.93
N LEU A 1125 -22.47 -41.72 22.27
CA LEU A 1125 -21.15 -41.53 21.68
C LEU A 1125 -20.08 -41.09 22.68
N VAL A 1126 -20.46 -40.76 23.92
CA VAL A 1126 -19.58 -40.16 24.95
C VAL A 1126 -19.24 -41.16 26.06
N GLY A 1127 -19.88 -42.33 26.12
CA GLY A 1127 -19.66 -43.37 27.12
C GLY A 1127 -18.47 -44.30 26.82
N GLY A 1128 -17.67 -44.62 27.85
CA GLY A 1128 -16.69 -45.72 27.84
C GLY A 1128 -17.35 -47.10 27.81
N PRO A 1129 -16.57 -48.20 27.63
CA PRO A 1129 -17.08 -49.52 27.26
C PRO A 1129 -18.08 -50.11 28.28
N ASP A 1130 -19.04 -50.86 27.73
CA ASP A 1130 -20.07 -51.64 28.39
C ASP A 1130 -19.67 -52.26 29.74
N GLN A 1131 -20.41 -51.93 30.80
CA GLN A 1131 -20.53 -52.75 32.02
C GLN A 1131 -21.64 -53.81 31.86
N SER A 1132 -21.72 -54.46 30.70
CA SER A 1132 -22.66 -55.57 30.47
C SER A 1132 -21.92 -56.88 30.18
N ALA A 1133 -21.09 -57.31 31.14
CA ALA A 1133 -20.78 -58.72 31.32
C ALA A 1133 -21.42 -59.17 32.65
N PRO A 1134 -22.56 -59.89 32.63
CA PRO A 1134 -23.00 -60.63 33.80
C PRO A 1134 -22.11 -61.86 33.96
N GLY A 1135 -21.61 -62.09 35.18
CA GLY A 1135 -20.69 -63.18 35.47
C GLY A 1135 -21.26 -64.57 35.22
N ALA A 1136 -20.50 -65.39 34.49
CA ALA A 1136 -20.21 -66.82 34.70
C ALA A 1136 -19.36 -67.31 33.52
#